data_AF-A0A1Q9DBC4-F1
#
_entry.id   AF-A0A1Q9DBC4-F1
#
_cell.length_a   1.000
_cell.length_b   1.000
_cell.length_c   1.000
_cell.angle_alpha   90.00
_cell.angle_beta   90.00
_cell.angle_gamma   90.00
#
_symmetry.space_group_name_H-M   'P 1'
#
loop_
_entity.id
_entity.type
_entity.pdbx_description
1 polymer ?
#
loop_
_entity_poly.entity_id
_entity_poly.type
_entity_poly.pdbx_seq_one_letter_code
_entity_poly.pdbx_strand_id
1 'polypeptide(L)'
;MVLLSLGWLLITVCSTALASESDASCLAGSATCSTNALIQKSSQVSAQSAASEEDPTAVPTDSESHAALLARASQRAGSGSADGVQVLDSAVSSKVFGAIADGFESVGNGIADAAGSAADIAGDIGSGIADVGLTVGDYVGNAAVIVGNSIVEAAETSIDALPNEIKDAASTLGDAAVAAGGAVADVGEVVADATVDLAGDALDAAEHSVAQGVRLASTVGNEIASKAAALGGEIAKLGPLAAGLAKAAWDEIKKFINCLAQSFTLCNMLIGDVCDCDAGSDVSASLSGLSMTCKFKHTGDFAQGYGISSSSSSSFEMGDASSSGKIKLPGNLFQQQRKHPGSSLRSRKALKGSKSKAPAGSCESNLELALESLVQFEPTLTIKLKTNGDTEVGVEGLVRASFDALVTAEGSCGMSAERRFPQKPLKKVACAPPFCIIVLLQMVAEVEMTGVITGSAEVGASADFQISGSVLVNPSGHADADFQSPTIKHQEGFGLAASAFGSVRVGMGPVLTVWPMPGIPIVINPMFNAEVRAQGTLRLSSGNSLAETQAVESRTAVTSNTSRVNRIDMCGAAAVNLFADIDIQGFSIPKPITAQLGTNWIKDKIKESILKGATLLVKYITGPAACIPGAGAVTNFVMDAAHTAAGAIAGLIPNLNLDFTTPSMQLMGPTKLYCKEVFTTPGFDTAACAAELGCKFAGRPPPPMVTILPAAQIAEHDWGAWGRSIGAAQGISFGFQFIQIGKFRVGAVDEGHLTIAHIGGHTAQIFRSDGTLHPGPRTAWSTWDRPESVPAGITAGDRFLQLGKFRLGDADGHHFLVTHDSGQTIQIYRGDGTQHPGPRTDWTAAISTRSPSAWTCKDLPEMAYGACDKGWAGFGDRFIQLGDWRLAAIDHRHFSISHKDGITSQIWHAEGSVHPGPRHDFSAWGRPLGFPSGITFGPQFIQIGKWRLGQIDLEHFTIAHQDGTTAQIFRADGTLHNGPRTDYNAWSRSSGPAGSVTFGDRFIQFGRFRLGDADGTHFLVTHSGGQTIQIYHKHGSLHPGPRTDWTRALNDRYPQWHCGTVQSVFGTCTGIATGHRFLQLGEWRLAEIDGNHFTVSHQAGQTAQIYRNDGTLHPGPRTSWGAWHLETKEVHSSGRLAFGDRFIQFGHFRMGEVNEAHFSISHSGGQTIQIFHKQGTLHPGPRTDFGLWHRKVGDALGVSFGDRFVQIGNFRVGDVDGRHFSVTHVGGQTSVIFDADGKVSPGPRSDFTTFGRPLSECQLY
;
A
#
# COMPACT_ATOMS: atom_id res chain seq x y z
N MET A 1 69.81 -27.28 17.32
CA MET A 1 69.81 -28.63 17.96
C MET A 1 68.54 -29.33 17.48
N VAL A 2 68.64 -30.44 16.72
CA VAL A 2 68.68 -31.85 17.19
C VAL A 2 67.27 -32.29 17.63
N LEU A 3 66.55 -33.27 17.05
CA LEU A 3 66.65 -34.20 15.88
C LEU A 3 65.19 -34.38 15.32
N LEU A 4 64.85 -34.69 14.04
CA LEU A 4 65.13 -35.86 13.17
C LEU A 4 64.66 -37.23 13.74
N SER A 5 64.17 -38.23 12.97
CA SER A 5 63.48 -38.33 11.65
C SER A 5 63.20 -39.82 11.31
N LEU A 6 62.32 -40.14 10.35
CA LEU A 6 62.24 -41.35 9.48
C LEU A 6 60.86 -41.35 8.74
N GLY A 7 60.66 -41.76 7.47
CA GLY A 7 61.52 -42.10 6.31
C GLY A 7 60.59 -42.40 5.09
N TRP A 8 60.77 -41.83 3.89
CA TRP A 8 61.61 -42.32 2.75
C TRP A 8 61.01 -43.52 1.97
N LEU A 9 61.13 -43.68 0.64
CA LEU A 9 61.72 -42.89 -0.49
C LEU A 9 61.04 -43.39 -1.83
N LEU A 10 60.76 -42.59 -2.87
CA LEU A 10 61.50 -42.30 -4.15
C LEU A 10 60.54 -41.44 -5.04
N ILE A 11 60.86 -40.80 -6.18
CA ILE A 11 61.98 -40.03 -6.82
C ILE A 11 61.28 -39.25 -7.99
N THR A 12 61.52 -38.00 -8.44
CA THR A 12 62.52 -36.90 -8.23
C THR A 12 63.50 -36.67 -9.39
N VAL A 13 63.15 -35.81 -10.39
CA VAL A 13 64.07 -35.08 -11.30
C VAL A 13 63.48 -33.71 -11.70
N CYS A 14 64.33 -32.72 -12.02
CA CYS A 14 63.99 -31.28 -12.00
C CYS A 14 64.26 -30.50 -13.31
N SER A 15 63.42 -29.48 -13.54
CA SER A 15 63.75 -28.08 -13.92
C SER A 15 64.52 -27.66 -15.20
N THR A 16 64.03 -26.52 -15.72
CA THR A 16 64.72 -25.33 -16.31
C THR A 16 65.15 -25.24 -17.79
N ALA A 17 64.76 -24.07 -18.35
CA ALA A 17 65.39 -23.25 -19.40
C ALA A 17 65.42 -23.71 -20.87
N LEU A 18 64.78 -22.92 -21.76
CA LEU A 18 65.49 -22.01 -22.69
C LEU A 18 64.52 -21.01 -23.38
N ALA A 19 65.01 -20.22 -24.34
CA ALA A 19 64.41 -18.96 -24.79
C ALA A 19 63.81 -18.99 -26.23
N SER A 20 63.40 -17.81 -26.69
CA SER A 20 62.83 -17.46 -28.00
C SER A 20 63.71 -17.74 -29.21
N GLU A 21 63.09 -17.96 -30.39
CA GLU A 21 63.58 -17.42 -31.67
C GLU A 21 62.44 -17.23 -32.68
N SER A 22 62.70 -16.60 -33.83
CA SER A 22 61.69 -16.07 -34.76
C SER A 22 61.98 -16.36 -36.25
N ASP A 23 60.98 -16.05 -37.09
CA ASP A 23 61.05 -15.76 -38.53
C ASP A 23 61.65 -16.78 -39.52
N ALA A 24 60.82 -17.18 -40.50
CA ALA A 24 61.24 -17.33 -41.89
C ALA A 24 60.06 -17.12 -42.84
N SER A 25 60.25 -16.32 -43.90
CA SER A 25 59.26 -16.07 -44.95
C SER A 25 59.89 -16.32 -46.33
N CYS A 26 59.07 -16.64 -47.36
CA CYS A 26 59.04 -15.91 -48.65
C CYS A 26 58.43 -16.66 -49.87
N LEU A 27 57.98 -15.82 -50.83
CA LEU A 27 57.94 -16.01 -52.30
C LEU A 27 56.95 -16.98 -52.98
N ALA A 28 55.84 -16.38 -53.43
CA ALA A 28 55.47 -16.17 -54.85
C ALA A 28 55.49 -17.33 -55.89
N GLY A 29 54.40 -17.43 -56.67
CA GLY A 29 54.52 -17.28 -58.13
C GLY A 29 53.94 -18.35 -59.06
N SER A 30 52.78 -18.04 -59.66
CA SER A 30 52.39 -18.35 -61.06
C SER A 30 51.99 -19.78 -61.52
N ALA A 31 50.93 -19.78 -62.34
CA ALA A 31 50.77 -20.51 -63.62
C ALA A 31 50.43 -22.03 -63.70
N THR A 32 49.22 -22.26 -64.22
CA THR A 32 48.84 -23.22 -65.31
C THR A 32 48.66 -24.73 -65.08
N CYS A 33 47.51 -25.21 -65.59
CA CYS A 33 47.23 -26.54 -66.18
C CYS A 33 47.17 -27.77 -65.25
N SER A 34 46.33 -28.79 -65.50
CA SER A 34 45.18 -28.90 -66.44
C SER A 34 44.34 -30.15 -66.12
N THR A 35 43.01 -30.06 -66.30
CA THR A 35 42.06 -31.20 -66.53
C THR A 35 41.93 -32.26 -65.41
N ASN A 36 40.82 -33.00 -65.27
CA ASN A 36 39.64 -33.16 -66.14
C ASN A 36 38.37 -33.54 -65.36
N ALA A 37 37.20 -33.37 -65.99
CA ALA A 37 35.97 -34.19 -65.84
C ALA A 37 35.23 -34.23 -64.46
N LEU A 38 33.89 -34.19 -64.38
CA LEU A 38 32.87 -33.90 -65.40
C LEU A 38 31.53 -33.47 -64.77
N ILE A 39 30.80 -32.58 -65.46
CA ILE A 39 29.32 -32.42 -65.54
C ILE A 39 28.52 -32.22 -64.21
N GLN A 40 27.92 -31.05 -63.91
CA GLN A 40 26.87 -30.23 -64.60
C GLN A 40 25.41 -30.68 -64.29
N LYS A 41 24.36 -29.83 -64.30
CA LYS A 41 24.16 -28.37 -64.61
C LYS A 41 22.92 -27.88 -63.83
N SER A 42 22.88 -26.69 -63.23
CA SER A 42 22.62 -25.32 -63.77
C SER A 42 21.16 -24.96 -64.14
N SER A 43 20.56 -24.14 -63.28
CA SER A 43 20.09 -22.77 -63.55
C SER A 43 20.26 -22.12 -64.95
N GLN A 44 19.39 -21.12 -65.24
CA GLN A 44 19.71 -19.68 -65.45
C GLN A 44 19.41 -18.98 -66.82
N VAL A 45 19.25 -17.64 -66.72
CA VAL A 45 19.51 -16.53 -67.70
C VAL A 45 18.35 -15.93 -68.53
N SER A 46 17.80 -14.84 -67.96
CA SER A 46 17.74 -13.42 -68.43
C SER A 46 18.04 -12.98 -69.88
N ALA A 47 17.18 -12.09 -70.41
CA ALA A 47 17.48 -10.89 -71.25
C ALA A 47 16.19 -10.01 -71.27
N GLN A 48 16.14 -8.70 -70.97
CA GLN A 48 16.80 -7.46 -71.45
C GLN A 48 16.06 -6.69 -72.57
N SER A 49 15.74 -5.42 -72.25
CA SER A 49 15.78 -4.19 -73.10
C SER A 49 14.50 -3.59 -73.73
N ALA A 50 14.64 -2.29 -74.05
CA ALA A 50 13.85 -1.39 -74.92
C ALA A 50 12.58 -0.67 -74.38
N ALA A 51 12.76 0.65 -74.21
CA ALA A 51 11.84 1.73 -73.84
C ALA A 51 10.74 2.09 -74.87
N SER A 52 9.74 2.87 -74.42
CA SER A 52 9.29 4.11 -75.10
C SER A 52 8.44 5.02 -74.19
N GLU A 53 8.25 6.27 -74.63
CA GLU A 53 7.80 7.50 -73.94
C GLU A 53 6.28 7.67 -73.63
N GLU A 54 5.94 8.88 -73.14
CA GLU A 54 4.63 9.60 -73.07
C GLU A 54 3.70 9.49 -71.83
N ASP A 55 3.73 10.56 -71.03
CA ASP A 55 2.64 11.25 -70.29
C ASP A 55 1.65 11.88 -71.34
N PRO A 56 0.38 12.30 -71.07
CA PRO A 56 -0.14 12.74 -69.76
C PRO A 56 -1.66 12.61 -69.44
N THR A 57 -2.05 13.18 -68.28
CA THR A 57 -3.35 13.80 -67.87
C THR A 57 -4.65 12.99 -67.60
N ALA A 58 -5.47 13.62 -66.73
CA ALA A 58 -6.95 13.64 -66.69
C ALA A 58 -7.76 12.57 -65.87
N VAL A 59 -8.03 12.95 -64.62
CA VAL A 59 -9.26 12.72 -63.81
C VAL A 59 -10.51 13.03 -64.68
N PRO A 60 -11.65 12.27 -64.69
CA PRO A 60 -12.59 12.28 -63.53
C PRO A 60 -13.62 11.13 -63.30
N THR A 61 -14.25 11.19 -62.10
CA THR A 61 -15.68 10.92 -61.75
C THR A 61 -16.32 9.51 -61.70
N ASP A 62 -17.17 9.39 -60.66
CA ASP A 62 -18.51 8.76 -60.57
C ASP A 62 -18.72 7.23 -60.40
N SER A 63 -18.97 6.87 -59.12
CA SER A 63 -20.17 6.20 -58.57
C SER A 63 -20.98 5.14 -59.36
N GLU A 64 -21.23 4.02 -58.67
CA GLU A 64 -22.49 3.26 -58.59
C GLU A 64 -23.25 2.84 -59.88
N SER A 65 -23.46 1.53 -60.07
CA SER A 65 -24.72 0.88 -59.62
C SER A 65 -24.89 -0.61 -60.02
N HIS A 66 -25.79 -1.29 -59.30
CA HIS A 66 -26.61 -2.46 -59.69
C HIS A 66 -25.98 -3.80 -60.10
N ALA A 67 -25.93 -4.70 -59.10
CA ALA A 67 -26.75 -5.92 -58.99
C ALA A 67 -27.22 -6.70 -60.24
N ALA A 68 -26.99 -8.03 -60.25
CA ALA A 68 -28.06 -9.06 -60.32
C ALA A 68 -27.53 -10.51 -60.21
N LEU A 69 -28.12 -11.33 -59.33
CA LEU A 69 -28.85 -12.58 -59.65
C LEU A 69 -29.07 -13.47 -58.42
N LEU A 70 -30.25 -14.10 -58.33
CA LEU A 70 -30.71 -14.89 -57.19
C LEU A 70 -31.74 -15.92 -57.69
N ALA A 71 -31.50 -17.24 -57.54
CA ALA A 71 -32.57 -18.27 -57.55
C ALA A 71 -32.08 -19.70 -57.19
N ARG A 72 -32.98 -20.48 -56.58
CA ARG A 72 -32.97 -21.96 -56.38
C ARG A 72 -31.95 -22.53 -55.36
N ALA A 73 -32.29 -23.53 -54.55
CA ALA A 73 -33.61 -24.07 -54.17
C ALA A 73 -33.49 -24.81 -52.82
N SER A 74 -34.62 -25.15 -52.19
CA SER A 74 -34.70 -25.69 -50.82
C SER A 74 -35.13 -27.16 -50.75
N GLN A 75 -35.17 -27.69 -49.51
CA GLN A 75 -35.85 -28.92 -49.06
C GLN A 75 -35.27 -30.29 -49.44
N ARG A 76 -34.80 -31.00 -48.40
CA ARG A 76 -35.32 -32.34 -48.05
C ARG A 76 -35.64 -32.37 -46.56
N ALA A 77 -36.65 -33.14 -46.16
CA ALA A 77 -37.09 -33.25 -44.77
C ALA A 77 -37.77 -34.60 -44.51
N GLY A 78 -37.72 -35.06 -43.26
CA GLY A 78 -38.74 -35.95 -42.67
C GLY A 78 -38.46 -37.45 -42.60
N SER A 79 -39.13 -38.10 -41.63
CA SER A 79 -39.15 -39.54 -41.27
C SER A 79 -37.83 -40.17 -40.78
N GLY A 80 -37.78 -40.98 -39.71
CA GLY A 80 -38.74 -41.18 -38.60
C GLY A 80 -39.27 -42.61 -38.42
N SER A 81 -38.82 -43.29 -37.34
CA SER A 81 -39.36 -44.50 -36.68
C SER A 81 -38.40 -44.82 -35.50
N ALA A 82 -38.69 -45.38 -34.33
CA ALA A 82 -39.88 -45.66 -33.49
C ALA A 82 -39.75 -47.07 -32.84
N ASP A 83 -39.72 -47.08 -31.50
CA ASP A 83 -40.17 -48.09 -30.50
C ASP A 83 -39.56 -49.51 -30.35
N GLY A 84 -39.58 -49.99 -29.08
CA GLY A 84 -39.16 -51.32 -28.58
C GLY A 84 -37.92 -51.30 -27.66
N VAL A 85 -37.91 -51.28 -26.31
CA VAL A 85 -38.84 -51.56 -25.16
C VAL A 85 -38.69 -52.97 -24.52
N GLN A 86 -38.73 -53.00 -23.16
CA GLN A 86 -38.49 -54.11 -22.19
C GLN A 86 -36.99 -54.44 -21.93
N VAL A 87 -36.51 -54.78 -20.72
CA VAL A 87 -37.08 -55.08 -19.37
C VAL A 87 -36.23 -54.26 -18.33
N LEU A 88 -36.71 -53.58 -17.28
CA LEU A 88 -37.31 -54.03 -15.99
C LEU A 88 -36.48 -55.09 -15.22
N ASP A 89 -36.34 -55.09 -13.88
CA ASP A 89 -36.79 -54.15 -12.82
C ASP A 89 -36.02 -54.35 -11.48
N SER A 90 -36.18 -53.41 -10.53
CA SER A 90 -36.08 -53.59 -9.06
C SER A 90 -34.67 -53.73 -8.42
N ALA A 91 -34.43 -53.38 -7.14
CA ALA A 91 -35.32 -52.85 -6.09
C ALA A 91 -34.56 -52.08 -4.96
N VAL A 92 -35.28 -51.24 -4.21
CA VAL A 92 -35.01 -50.76 -2.82
C VAL A 92 -33.68 -50.00 -2.57
N SER A 93 -33.58 -48.71 -2.22
CA SER A 93 -34.38 -47.74 -1.42
C SER A 93 -33.89 -47.51 0.02
N SER A 94 -33.91 -46.24 0.44
CA SER A 94 -34.13 -45.73 1.80
C SER A 94 -33.47 -46.45 2.99
N LYS A 95 -32.33 -45.95 3.50
CA LYS A 95 -31.97 -46.18 4.92
C LYS A 95 -31.02 -45.20 5.64
N VAL A 96 -30.52 -44.13 5.00
CA VAL A 96 -29.56 -43.20 5.65
C VAL A 96 -30.23 -41.95 6.25
N PHE A 97 -31.19 -41.32 5.55
CA PHE A 97 -31.78 -40.04 6.00
C PHE A 97 -33.01 -40.16 6.91
N GLY A 98 -33.47 -41.38 7.24
CA GLY A 98 -34.48 -41.59 8.29
C GLY A 98 -33.89 -41.54 9.71
N ALA A 99 -32.76 -42.23 9.90
CA ALA A 99 -32.17 -42.47 11.23
C ALA A 99 -31.66 -41.22 11.97
N ILE A 100 -31.59 -40.06 11.30
CA ILE A 100 -31.20 -38.77 11.91
C ILE A 100 -32.45 -37.95 12.33
N ALA A 101 -33.61 -38.19 11.72
CA ALA A 101 -34.87 -37.56 12.13
C ALA A 101 -35.43 -38.22 13.40
N ASP A 102 -35.56 -39.55 13.38
CA ASP A 102 -36.09 -40.36 14.50
C ASP A 102 -35.27 -40.17 15.80
N GLY A 103 -33.98 -39.84 15.67
CA GLY A 103 -33.08 -39.57 16.79
C GLY A 103 -33.41 -38.32 17.59
N PHE A 104 -33.93 -37.26 16.95
CA PHE A 104 -34.29 -36.02 17.66
C PHE A 104 -35.70 -36.09 18.28
N GLU A 105 -36.61 -36.86 17.71
CA GLU A 105 -37.97 -37.00 18.25
C GLU A 105 -38.02 -37.87 19.52
N SER A 106 -37.09 -38.82 19.70
CA SER A 106 -37.01 -39.59 20.96
C SER A 106 -36.45 -38.77 22.14
N VAL A 107 -35.46 -37.90 21.91
CA VAL A 107 -34.89 -37.00 22.95
C VAL A 107 -35.91 -35.96 23.41
N GLY A 108 -36.74 -35.44 22.50
CA GLY A 108 -37.79 -34.47 22.85
C GLY A 108 -38.86 -35.04 23.80
N ASN A 109 -39.25 -36.30 23.61
CA ASN A 109 -40.29 -36.94 24.44
C ASN A 109 -39.77 -37.37 25.82
N GLY A 110 -38.49 -37.73 25.96
CA GLY A 110 -37.90 -38.12 27.25
C GLY A 110 -37.84 -37.01 28.32
N ILE A 111 -37.98 -35.73 27.92
CA ILE A 111 -37.94 -34.58 28.83
C ILE A 111 -39.32 -34.23 29.41
N ALA A 112 -40.41 -34.72 28.80
CA ALA A 112 -41.78 -34.39 29.22
C ALA A 112 -42.23 -35.11 30.51
N ASP A 113 -41.82 -36.37 30.70
CA ASP A 113 -42.32 -37.22 31.79
C ASP A 113 -41.48 -37.15 33.09
N ALA A 114 -40.38 -36.41 33.11
CA ALA A 114 -39.47 -36.31 34.26
C ALA A 114 -39.96 -35.37 35.39
N ALA A 115 -41.21 -34.89 35.34
CA ALA A 115 -41.81 -33.99 36.33
C ALA A 115 -42.36 -34.74 37.57
N GLY A 116 -41.54 -35.57 38.23
CA GLY A 116 -42.02 -36.57 39.19
C GLY A 116 -41.13 -36.86 40.41
N SER A 117 -41.15 -35.97 41.40
CA SER A 117 -40.55 -36.14 42.75
C SER A 117 -39.02 -36.12 42.84
N ALA A 118 -38.49 -35.67 43.99
CA ALA A 118 -37.07 -35.39 44.20
C ALA A 118 -36.59 -35.93 45.55
N ALA A 119 -36.14 -37.19 45.59
CA ALA A 119 -35.66 -37.86 46.81
C ALA A 119 -34.39 -38.71 46.59
N ASP A 120 -34.44 -39.71 45.70
CA ASP A 120 -33.48 -40.84 45.72
C ASP A 120 -32.63 -40.99 44.44
N ILE A 121 -32.01 -39.92 43.94
CA ILE A 121 -31.06 -39.99 42.80
C ILE A 121 -29.73 -39.29 43.15
N ALA A 122 -28.97 -39.91 44.07
CA ALA A 122 -27.59 -39.55 44.38
C ALA A 122 -26.62 -40.75 44.39
N GLY A 123 -27.11 -41.97 44.09
CA GLY A 123 -26.30 -43.19 44.01
C GLY A 123 -25.92 -43.56 42.57
N ASP A 124 -26.91 -43.83 41.72
CA ASP A 124 -26.71 -44.59 40.47
C ASP A 124 -26.52 -43.77 39.19
N ILE A 125 -26.12 -42.49 39.28
CA ILE A 125 -25.60 -41.75 38.12
C ILE A 125 -24.12 -42.09 37.86
N GLY A 126 -23.41 -42.63 38.85
CA GLY A 126 -21.98 -42.96 38.74
C GLY A 126 -21.63 -44.16 37.85
N SER A 127 -22.60 -45.00 37.49
CA SER A 127 -22.41 -46.23 36.70
C SER A 127 -22.85 -46.07 35.23
N GLY A 128 -23.98 -45.40 34.97
CA GLY A 128 -24.56 -45.29 33.62
C GLY A 128 -23.72 -44.50 32.60
N ILE A 129 -22.77 -43.67 33.04
CA ILE A 129 -21.91 -42.87 32.16
C ILE A 129 -20.66 -43.66 31.70
N ALA A 130 -20.28 -44.73 32.39
CA ALA A 130 -19.09 -45.53 32.04
C ALA A 130 -19.28 -46.35 30.75
N ASP A 131 -20.42 -47.04 30.61
CA ASP A 131 -20.65 -47.97 29.50
C ASP A 131 -20.96 -47.27 28.16
N VAL A 132 -21.47 -46.04 28.20
CA VAL A 132 -21.61 -45.18 27.00
C VAL A 132 -20.22 -44.73 26.51
N GLY A 133 -19.30 -44.43 27.43
CA GLY A 133 -17.92 -44.07 27.08
C GLY A 133 -17.15 -45.21 26.38
N LEU A 134 -17.35 -46.46 26.81
CA LEU A 134 -16.71 -47.62 26.19
C LEU A 134 -17.28 -47.94 24.80
N THR A 135 -18.59 -47.78 24.58
CA THR A 135 -19.22 -48.12 23.29
C THR A 135 -18.87 -47.13 22.17
N VAL A 136 -18.57 -45.86 22.49
CA VAL A 136 -18.12 -44.86 21.51
C VAL A 136 -16.64 -45.05 21.11
N GLY A 137 -15.82 -45.65 21.98
CA GLY A 137 -14.41 -45.91 21.69
C GLY A 137 -14.19 -46.87 20.50
N ASP A 138 -14.92 -47.99 20.47
CA ASP A 138 -14.73 -49.07 19.48
C ASP A 138 -15.11 -48.68 18.03
N TYR A 139 -15.99 -47.68 17.85
CA TYR A 139 -16.42 -47.24 16.53
C TYR A 139 -15.54 -46.16 15.88
N VAL A 140 -14.68 -45.47 16.65
CA VAL A 140 -13.70 -44.52 16.11
C VAL A 140 -12.36 -45.21 15.83
N GLY A 141 -11.97 -46.20 16.65
CA GLY A 141 -10.69 -46.91 16.49
C GLY A 141 -10.52 -47.68 15.17
N ASN A 142 -11.59 -48.27 14.63
CA ASN A 142 -11.51 -49.15 13.46
C ASN A 142 -11.61 -48.47 12.08
N ALA A 143 -11.93 -47.17 12.03
CA ALA A 143 -12.04 -46.45 10.75
C ALA A 143 -10.68 -45.99 10.20
N ALA A 144 -9.70 -45.70 11.07
CA ALA A 144 -8.39 -45.15 10.67
C ALA A 144 -7.40 -46.22 10.18
N VAL A 145 -7.45 -47.44 10.73
CA VAL A 145 -6.42 -48.48 10.51
C VAL A 145 -6.52 -49.13 9.12
N ILE A 146 -7.73 -49.30 8.58
CA ILE A 146 -7.96 -50.02 7.32
C ILE A 146 -7.45 -49.22 6.10
N VAL A 147 -7.57 -47.89 6.14
CA VAL A 147 -7.06 -47.01 5.05
C VAL A 147 -5.53 -46.90 5.09
N GLY A 148 -4.92 -46.89 6.29
CA GLY A 148 -3.47 -46.85 6.44
C GLY A 148 -2.77 -48.09 5.86
N ASN A 149 -3.14 -49.28 6.31
CA ASN A 149 -2.44 -50.51 5.94
C ASN A 149 -2.58 -50.84 4.44
N SER A 150 -3.74 -50.54 3.83
CA SER A 150 -4.00 -50.81 2.40
C SER A 150 -3.13 -49.99 1.44
N ILE A 151 -2.50 -48.90 1.90
CA ILE A 151 -1.58 -48.07 1.11
C ILE A 151 -0.13 -48.54 1.27
N VAL A 152 0.24 -49.08 2.44
CA VAL A 152 1.62 -49.53 2.72
C VAL A 152 1.93 -50.87 2.03
N GLU A 153 1.09 -51.91 2.19
CA GLU A 153 1.34 -53.22 1.55
C GLU A 153 1.39 -53.13 0.01
N ALA A 154 0.63 -52.21 -0.59
CA ALA A 154 0.64 -51.95 -2.03
C ALA A 154 1.96 -51.31 -2.52
N ALA A 155 2.62 -50.51 -1.68
CA ALA A 155 3.90 -49.87 -1.98
C ALA A 155 5.08 -50.84 -1.80
N GLU A 156 5.14 -51.57 -0.69
CA GLU A 156 6.25 -52.49 -0.36
C GLU A 156 6.39 -53.61 -1.41
N THR A 157 5.27 -54.19 -1.84
CA THR A 157 5.25 -55.25 -2.88
C THR A 157 5.80 -54.80 -4.24
N SER A 158 5.87 -53.49 -4.50
CA SER A 158 6.34 -52.92 -5.78
C SER A 158 7.84 -52.58 -5.80
N ILE A 159 8.49 -52.43 -4.64
CA ILE A 159 9.89 -51.95 -4.55
C ILE A 159 10.89 -53.11 -4.66
N ASP A 160 10.54 -54.31 -4.19
CA ASP A 160 11.45 -55.47 -4.23
C ASP A 160 11.58 -56.17 -5.60
N ALA A 161 10.80 -55.74 -6.60
CA ALA A 161 10.92 -56.20 -7.97
C ALA A 161 11.99 -55.46 -8.81
N LEU A 162 12.65 -54.42 -8.25
CA LEU A 162 13.59 -53.58 -8.98
C LEU A 162 15.04 -54.14 -9.00
N PRO A 163 15.74 -54.11 -10.15
CA PRO A 163 17.16 -54.47 -10.25
C PRO A 163 18.07 -53.62 -9.35
N ASN A 164 19.20 -54.19 -8.94
CA ASN A 164 20.14 -53.58 -8.01
C ASN A 164 20.69 -52.24 -8.52
N GLU A 165 20.90 -52.10 -9.82
CA GLU A 165 21.39 -50.87 -10.45
C GLU A 165 20.42 -49.69 -10.27
N ILE A 166 19.12 -49.96 -10.06
CA ILE A 166 18.11 -48.95 -9.71
C ILE A 166 18.05 -48.73 -8.20
N LYS A 167 18.28 -49.76 -7.37
CA LYS A 167 18.38 -49.61 -5.91
C LYS A 167 19.61 -48.79 -5.49
N ASP A 168 20.75 -48.92 -6.17
CA ASP A 168 21.95 -48.09 -5.95
C ASP A 168 21.75 -46.64 -6.42
N ALA A 169 21.02 -46.43 -7.53
CA ALA A 169 20.60 -45.09 -7.94
C ALA A 169 19.63 -44.46 -6.93
N ALA A 170 18.73 -45.26 -6.35
CA ALA A 170 17.80 -44.84 -5.31
C ALA A 170 18.48 -44.54 -3.96
N SER A 171 19.56 -45.23 -3.58
CA SER A 171 20.35 -44.85 -2.40
C SER A 171 21.12 -43.55 -2.63
N THR A 172 21.67 -43.35 -3.83
CA THR A 172 22.35 -42.11 -4.21
C THR A 172 21.38 -40.92 -4.24
N LEU A 173 20.13 -41.13 -4.70
CA LEU A 173 19.04 -40.16 -4.55
C LEU A 173 18.54 -40.05 -3.11
N GLY A 174 18.65 -41.09 -2.29
CA GLY A 174 18.30 -41.10 -0.87
C GLY A 174 19.22 -40.20 -0.04
N ASP A 175 20.53 -40.32 -0.21
CA ASP A 175 21.50 -39.43 0.45
C ASP A 175 21.32 -37.97 -0.04
N ALA A 176 21.01 -37.77 -1.32
CA ALA A 176 20.64 -36.46 -1.85
C ALA A 176 19.28 -35.95 -1.33
N ALA A 177 18.33 -36.83 -1.01
CA ALA A 177 17.02 -36.49 -0.44
C ALA A 177 17.10 -36.20 1.07
N VAL A 178 18.04 -36.81 1.80
CA VAL A 178 18.38 -36.43 3.17
C VAL A 178 19.05 -35.05 3.19
N ALA A 179 19.88 -34.73 2.18
CA ALA A 179 20.40 -33.37 1.98
C ALA A 179 19.34 -32.36 1.50
N ALA A 180 18.33 -32.80 0.73
CA ALA A 180 17.20 -31.99 0.27
C ALA A 180 15.99 -32.01 1.24
N GLY A 181 16.11 -32.64 2.41
CA GLY A 181 15.08 -32.68 3.46
C GLY A 181 14.78 -31.34 4.12
N GLY A 182 15.49 -30.27 3.73
CA GLY A 182 15.25 -28.89 4.14
C GLY A 182 14.46 -28.03 3.13
N ALA A 183 13.79 -28.63 2.13
CA ALA A 183 13.14 -27.91 1.02
C ALA A 183 11.66 -28.30 0.80
N VAL A 184 10.92 -28.57 1.89
CA VAL A 184 9.45 -28.72 1.89
C VAL A 184 8.83 -27.98 3.09
N ALA A 185 9.29 -26.74 3.34
CA ALA A 185 8.75 -25.85 4.38
C ALA A 185 7.88 -24.71 3.80
N ASP A 186 8.01 -24.47 2.50
CA ASP A 186 7.68 -23.26 1.74
C ASP A 186 6.17 -22.98 1.54
N VAL A 187 5.31 -23.62 2.35
CA VAL A 187 3.86 -23.32 2.45
C VAL A 187 3.45 -22.95 3.89
N GLY A 188 4.33 -23.13 4.88
CA GLY A 188 4.12 -22.69 6.27
C GLY A 188 4.82 -21.37 6.64
N GLU A 189 5.91 -21.03 5.95
CA GLU A 189 6.85 -19.99 6.41
C GLU A 189 6.29 -18.56 6.42
N VAL A 190 5.34 -18.25 5.52
CA VAL A 190 4.64 -16.94 5.47
C VAL A 190 3.79 -16.66 6.72
N VAL A 191 3.42 -17.69 7.49
CA VAL A 191 2.81 -17.53 8.82
C VAL A 191 3.87 -17.59 9.92
N ALA A 192 4.95 -18.35 9.74
CA ALA A 192 6.01 -18.51 10.73
C ALA A 192 6.83 -17.23 10.94
N ASP A 193 7.37 -16.60 9.89
CA ASP A 193 8.19 -15.38 10.03
C ASP A 193 7.37 -14.21 10.61
N ALA A 194 6.13 -14.04 10.14
CA ALA A 194 5.19 -13.07 10.70
C ALA A 194 4.84 -13.36 12.17
N THR A 195 5.01 -14.61 12.64
CA THR A 195 4.86 -14.98 14.06
C THR A 195 6.16 -14.80 14.85
N VAL A 196 7.34 -14.94 14.23
CA VAL A 196 8.65 -14.73 14.88
C VAL A 196 8.94 -13.25 15.09
N ASP A 197 8.75 -12.39 14.09
CA ASP A 197 8.89 -10.94 14.26
C ASP A 197 7.82 -10.40 15.22
N LEU A 198 6.57 -10.88 15.13
CA LEU A 198 5.52 -10.55 16.09
C LEU A 198 5.87 -11.03 17.50
N ALA A 199 6.50 -12.20 17.66
CA ALA A 199 6.97 -12.68 18.95
C ALA A 199 8.15 -11.85 19.48
N GLY A 200 9.00 -11.30 18.61
CA GLY A 200 10.07 -10.36 18.97
C GLY A 200 9.51 -9.03 19.49
N ASP A 201 8.73 -8.33 18.67
CA ASP A 201 8.09 -7.05 19.05
C ASP A 201 7.15 -7.23 20.26
N ALA A 202 6.44 -8.36 20.34
CA ALA A 202 5.61 -8.69 21.49
C ALA A 202 6.43 -9.02 22.74
N LEU A 203 7.58 -9.68 22.63
CA LEU A 203 8.45 -9.95 23.77
C LEU A 203 9.10 -8.66 24.27
N ASP A 204 9.55 -7.75 23.39
CA ASP A 204 10.11 -6.45 23.78
C ASP A 204 9.05 -5.53 24.43
N ALA A 205 7.84 -5.47 23.88
CA ALA A 205 6.75 -4.70 24.45
C ALA A 205 6.14 -5.35 25.71
N ALA A 206 6.15 -6.68 25.80
CA ALA A 206 5.83 -7.40 27.03
C ALA A 206 6.91 -7.20 28.08
N GLU A 207 8.20 -7.31 27.76
CA GLU A 207 9.30 -7.02 28.66
C GLU A 207 9.26 -5.57 29.13
N HIS A 208 8.92 -4.59 28.28
CA HIS A 208 8.73 -3.21 28.76
C HIS A 208 7.52 -3.08 29.69
N SER A 209 6.37 -3.65 29.31
CA SER A 209 5.13 -3.54 30.10
C SER A 209 5.22 -4.30 31.43
N VAL A 210 5.86 -5.47 31.41
CA VAL A 210 6.22 -6.26 32.58
C VAL A 210 7.33 -5.57 33.36
N ALA A 211 8.33 -4.92 32.75
CA ALA A 211 9.33 -4.14 33.49
C ALA A 211 8.74 -2.90 34.15
N GLN A 212 7.73 -2.25 33.57
CA GLN A 212 6.97 -1.18 34.23
C GLN A 212 6.06 -1.75 35.32
N GLY A 213 5.39 -2.88 35.08
CA GLY A 213 4.58 -3.60 36.06
C GLY A 213 5.38 -4.16 37.24
N VAL A 214 6.61 -4.62 36.99
CA VAL A 214 7.59 -5.12 37.97
C VAL A 214 8.35 -3.98 38.61
N ARG A 215 8.60 -2.84 37.94
CA ARG A 215 9.04 -1.61 38.61
C ARG A 215 7.96 -1.11 39.57
N LEU A 216 6.70 -1.13 39.18
CA LEU A 216 5.59 -0.79 40.07
C LEU A 216 5.50 -1.80 41.22
N ALA A 217 5.46 -3.09 40.93
CA ALA A 217 5.33 -4.16 41.91
C ALA A 217 6.57 -4.35 42.80
N SER A 218 7.78 -3.96 42.36
CA SER A 218 9.00 -3.99 43.19
C SER A 218 9.30 -2.65 43.86
N THR A 219 8.86 -1.50 43.32
CA THR A 219 8.93 -0.24 44.09
C THR A 219 7.91 -0.25 45.22
N VAL A 220 6.66 -0.65 44.91
CA VAL A 220 5.63 -0.87 45.93
C VAL A 220 5.97 -2.08 46.79
N GLY A 221 6.42 -3.19 46.21
CA GLY A 221 6.73 -4.43 46.93
C GLY A 221 7.99 -4.36 47.79
N ASN A 222 9.09 -3.77 47.32
CA ASN A 222 10.30 -3.62 48.13
C ASN A 222 10.11 -2.56 49.22
N GLU A 223 9.27 -1.52 49.02
CA GLU A 223 8.99 -0.55 50.08
C GLU A 223 7.90 -1.06 51.05
N ILE A 224 6.90 -1.83 50.58
CA ILE A 224 6.06 -2.64 51.49
C ILE A 224 6.93 -3.62 52.26
N ALA A 225 7.91 -4.28 51.64
CA ALA A 225 8.85 -5.17 52.32
C ALA A 225 9.81 -4.42 53.24
N SER A 226 10.25 -3.19 52.92
CA SER A 226 11.09 -2.38 53.80
C SER A 226 10.30 -1.92 55.03
N LYS A 227 9.04 -1.49 54.86
CA LYS A 227 8.14 -1.15 55.98
C LYS A 227 7.66 -2.38 56.74
N ALA A 228 7.47 -3.52 56.08
CA ALA A 228 7.18 -4.80 56.72
C ALA A 228 8.41 -5.44 57.38
N ALA A 229 9.62 -5.06 57.00
CA ALA A 229 10.88 -5.39 57.69
C ALA A 229 11.20 -4.37 58.80
N ALA A 230 10.69 -3.14 58.74
CA ALA A 230 10.71 -2.20 59.87
C ALA A 230 9.69 -2.60 60.94
N LEU A 231 8.44 -2.87 60.54
CA LEU A 231 7.40 -3.46 61.38
C LEU A 231 7.82 -4.86 61.85
N GLY A 232 8.43 -5.64 60.95
CA GLY A 232 9.05 -6.94 61.24
C GLY A 232 10.26 -6.84 62.16
N GLY A 233 10.96 -5.71 62.19
CA GLY A 233 12.05 -5.39 63.11
C GLY A 233 11.56 -5.00 64.50
N GLU A 234 10.40 -4.35 64.60
CA GLU A 234 9.66 -4.22 65.86
C GLU A 234 9.14 -5.58 66.35
N ILE A 235 8.58 -6.41 65.46
CA ILE A 235 8.10 -7.78 65.78
C ILE A 235 9.27 -8.74 66.11
N ALA A 236 10.45 -8.57 65.51
CA ALA A 236 11.63 -9.41 65.76
C ALA A 236 12.13 -9.30 67.21
N LYS A 237 11.80 -8.21 67.92
CA LYS A 237 12.03 -8.04 69.37
C LYS A 237 11.25 -9.07 70.21
N LEU A 238 10.27 -9.77 69.64
CA LEU A 238 9.50 -10.85 70.28
C LEU A 238 10.13 -12.24 70.12
N GLY A 239 11.23 -12.37 69.37
CA GLY A 239 12.07 -13.58 69.34
C GLY A 239 11.40 -14.84 68.78
N PRO A 240 11.86 -16.05 69.18
CA PRO A 240 11.45 -17.33 68.57
C PRO A 240 9.94 -17.65 68.59
N LEU A 241 9.16 -16.96 69.43
CA LEU A 241 7.70 -17.05 69.41
C LEU A 241 7.13 -16.72 68.02
N ALA A 242 7.73 -15.75 67.32
CA ALA A 242 7.24 -15.24 66.04
C ALA A 242 7.24 -16.29 64.91
N ALA A 243 8.19 -17.23 64.89
CA ALA A 243 8.24 -18.28 63.87
C ALA A 243 7.15 -19.35 64.08
N GLY A 244 6.92 -19.74 65.34
CA GLY A 244 5.80 -20.61 65.71
C GLY A 244 4.44 -19.94 65.47
N LEU A 245 4.32 -18.67 65.85
CA LEU A 245 3.14 -17.84 65.59
C LEU A 245 2.90 -17.60 64.10
N ALA A 246 3.93 -17.44 63.25
CA ALA A 246 3.74 -17.26 61.81
C ALA A 246 3.12 -18.52 61.18
N LYS A 247 3.59 -19.73 61.54
CA LYS A 247 2.99 -20.98 61.06
C LYS A 247 1.59 -21.19 61.63
N ALA A 248 1.41 -21.01 62.94
CA ALA A 248 0.10 -21.15 63.58
C ALA A 248 -0.92 -20.14 63.06
N ALA A 249 -0.53 -18.87 62.86
CA ALA A 249 -1.37 -17.84 62.26
C ALA A 249 -1.64 -18.11 60.78
N TRP A 250 -0.72 -18.72 60.01
CA TRP A 250 -1.03 -19.13 58.64
C TRP A 250 -2.04 -20.27 58.60
N ASP A 251 -1.93 -21.26 59.48
CA ASP A 251 -2.91 -22.35 59.59
C ASP A 251 -4.26 -21.88 60.18
N GLU A 252 -4.26 -20.85 61.03
CA GLU A 252 -5.49 -20.19 61.52
C GLU A 252 -6.07 -19.19 60.48
N ILE A 253 -5.26 -18.59 59.62
CA ILE A 253 -5.69 -17.85 58.43
C ILE A 253 -6.35 -18.80 57.42
N LYS A 254 -5.83 -20.03 57.22
CA LYS A 254 -6.53 -21.05 56.41
C LYS A 254 -7.91 -21.38 56.98
N LYS A 255 -8.01 -21.62 58.30
CA LYS A 255 -9.31 -21.85 58.96
C LYS A 255 -10.23 -20.63 58.86
N PHE A 256 -9.70 -19.42 59.00
CA PHE A 256 -10.44 -18.16 58.84
C PHE A 256 -10.95 -17.99 57.41
N ILE A 257 -10.15 -18.31 56.38
CA ILE A 257 -10.56 -18.30 54.97
C ILE A 257 -11.62 -19.36 54.69
N ASN A 258 -11.45 -20.59 55.20
CA ASN A 258 -12.44 -21.66 55.06
C ASN A 258 -13.76 -21.31 55.78
N CYS A 259 -13.67 -20.65 56.94
CA CYS A 259 -14.82 -20.13 57.68
C CYS A 259 -15.50 -18.96 56.93
N LEU A 260 -14.73 -18.06 56.32
CA LEU A 260 -15.25 -17.00 55.44
C LEU A 260 -16.05 -17.61 54.29
N ALA A 261 -15.46 -18.58 53.57
CA ALA A 261 -16.07 -19.25 52.43
C ALA A 261 -17.36 -20.00 52.77
N GLN A 262 -17.55 -20.43 54.03
CA GLN A 262 -18.79 -21.04 54.51
C GLN A 262 -19.80 -20.03 55.09
N SER A 263 -19.35 -18.87 55.56
CA SER A 263 -20.20 -17.90 56.29
C SER A 263 -20.70 -16.74 55.43
N PHE A 264 -19.97 -16.36 54.38
CA PHE A 264 -20.34 -15.31 53.45
C PHE A 264 -19.91 -15.67 52.03
N THR A 265 -20.74 -15.35 51.03
CA THR A 265 -20.33 -15.42 49.63
C THR A 265 -19.20 -14.40 49.39
N LEU A 266 -17.99 -14.89 49.07
CA LEU A 266 -16.82 -14.04 48.81
C LEU A 266 -17.10 -12.98 47.72
N CYS A 267 -18.02 -13.30 46.79
CA CYS A 267 -18.60 -12.35 45.84
C CYS A 267 -19.08 -11.05 46.50
N ASN A 268 -19.92 -11.12 47.54
CA ASN A 268 -20.49 -9.92 48.15
C ASN A 268 -19.44 -9.04 48.84
N MET A 269 -18.33 -9.62 49.32
CA MET A 269 -17.25 -8.88 49.98
C MET A 269 -16.25 -8.26 48.99
N LEU A 270 -15.96 -8.93 47.88
CA LEU A 270 -14.90 -8.53 46.93
C LEU A 270 -15.42 -7.78 45.70
N ILE A 271 -16.65 -8.09 45.26
CA ILE A 271 -17.23 -7.61 43.99
C ILE A 271 -18.71 -7.21 44.06
N GLY A 272 -19.38 -7.35 45.20
CA GLY A 272 -20.85 -7.23 45.34
C GLY A 272 -21.48 -5.87 45.00
N ASP A 273 -20.71 -4.78 44.98
CA ASP A 273 -21.16 -3.46 44.50
C ASP A 273 -21.31 -3.40 42.96
N VAL A 274 -20.77 -4.39 42.24
CA VAL A 274 -20.61 -4.40 40.78
C VAL A 274 -21.27 -5.63 40.16
N CYS A 275 -20.96 -6.79 40.70
CA CYS A 275 -21.37 -8.09 40.21
C CYS A 275 -22.59 -8.59 40.99
N ASP A 276 -23.44 -9.34 40.30
CA ASP A 276 -24.70 -9.84 40.80
C ASP A 276 -24.48 -11.22 41.42
N CYS A 277 -24.20 -11.24 42.73
CA CYS A 277 -23.96 -12.47 43.48
C CYS A 277 -25.20 -13.37 43.53
N ASP A 278 -26.40 -12.79 43.43
CA ASP A 278 -27.67 -13.53 43.45
C ASP A 278 -27.97 -14.16 42.07
N ALA A 279 -27.53 -13.55 40.97
CA ALA A 279 -27.54 -14.15 39.64
C ALA A 279 -26.43 -15.21 39.41
N GLY A 280 -25.66 -15.56 40.44
CA GLY A 280 -24.55 -16.50 40.35
C GLY A 280 -23.26 -15.87 39.80
N SER A 281 -22.87 -14.72 40.34
CA SER A 281 -21.47 -14.29 40.38
C SER A 281 -20.78 -14.95 41.57
N ASP A 282 -19.55 -15.44 41.40
CA ASP A 282 -18.79 -16.15 42.43
C ASP A 282 -17.36 -15.61 42.55
N VAL A 283 -16.75 -15.89 43.71
CA VAL A 283 -15.29 -15.87 43.86
C VAL A 283 -14.90 -17.13 44.61
N SER A 284 -14.14 -18.00 43.96
CA SER A 284 -13.76 -19.32 44.46
C SER A 284 -12.23 -19.42 44.53
N ALA A 285 -11.70 -19.58 45.74
CA ALA A 285 -10.28 -19.81 45.99
C ALA A 285 -10.02 -21.31 46.11
N SER A 286 -9.01 -21.80 45.39
CA SER A 286 -8.66 -23.22 45.29
C SER A 286 -7.14 -23.43 45.35
N LEU A 287 -6.69 -24.67 45.51
CA LEU A 287 -5.26 -25.00 45.47
C LEU A 287 -4.62 -24.81 44.08
N SER A 288 -5.42 -24.82 43.02
CA SER A 288 -4.99 -24.59 41.63
C SER A 288 -5.06 -23.12 41.21
N GLY A 289 -5.69 -22.24 42.00
CA GLY A 289 -5.80 -20.81 41.69
C GLY A 289 -7.00 -20.12 42.30
N LEU A 290 -7.15 -18.83 41.99
CA LEU A 290 -8.36 -18.06 42.25
C LEU A 290 -9.22 -18.01 40.97
N SER A 291 -10.50 -18.35 41.07
CA SER A 291 -11.50 -18.09 40.03
C SER A 291 -12.48 -17.00 40.50
N MET A 292 -12.93 -16.15 39.58
CA MET A 292 -13.94 -15.13 39.81
C MET A 292 -14.87 -15.06 38.61
N THR A 293 -16.16 -15.31 38.80
CA THR A 293 -17.20 -15.05 37.80
C THR A 293 -17.97 -13.80 38.19
N CYS A 294 -17.96 -12.77 37.35
CA CYS A 294 -18.71 -11.53 37.55
C CYS A 294 -19.76 -11.37 36.44
N LYS A 295 -21.03 -11.63 36.79
CA LYS A 295 -22.19 -11.23 35.99
C LYS A 295 -22.57 -9.83 36.44
N PHE A 296 -22.63 -8.85 35.55
CA PHE A 296 -22.90 -7.47 35.97
C PHE A 296 -24.37 -7.26 36.35
N LYS A 297 -24.63 -6.57 37.48
CA LYS A 297 -26.00 -6.28 37.95
C LYS A 297 -26.82 -5.62 36.85
N HIS A 298 -28.00 -6.17 36.58
CA HIS A 298 -28.89 -5.72 35.50
C HIS A 298 -29.39 -4.27 35.63
N THR A 299 -29.27 -3.67 36.82
CA THR A 299 -29.56 -2.26 37.12
C THR A 299 -28.32 -1.36 37.10
N GLY A 300 -27.12 -1.95 37.12
CA GLY A 300 -25.84 -1.23 37.10
C GLY A 300 -25.52 -0.65 35.73
N ASP A 301 -24.61 0.34 35.71
CA ASP A 301 -24.29 1.14 34.51
C ASP A 301 -23.91 0.27 33.29
N PHE A 302 -23.20 -0.84 33.52
CA PHE A 302 -22.68 -1.71 32.46
C PHE A 302 -23.79 -2.38 31.64
N ALA A 303 -24.95 -2.69 32.25
CA ALA A 303 -26.07 -3.35 31.59
C ALA A 303 -27.02 -2.36 30.85
N GLN A 304 -26.72 -1.06 30.87
CA GLN A 304 -27.54 -0.04 30.22
C GLN A 304 -27.17 0.11 28.74
N GLY A 305 -28.13 0.54 27.93
CA GLY A 305 -27.90 0.89 26.53
C GLY A 305 -27.29 2.28 26.41
N TYR A 306 -26.24 2.43 25.63
CA TYR A 306 -25.64 3.73 25.28
C TYR A 306 -25.71 3.95 23.79
N GLY A 307 -25.98 5.19 23.36
CA GLY A 307 -26.23 5.47 21.95
C GLY A 307 -25.92 6.90 21.51
N ILE A 308 -26.02 7.11 20.21
CA ILE A 308 -25.94 8.41 19.54
C ILE A 308 -27.28 8.65 18.86
N SER A 309 -27.92 9.80 19.10
CA SER A 309 -29.08 10.24 18.33
C SER A 309 -28.68 11.33 17.34
N SER A 310 -29.00 11.13 16.06
CA SER A 310 -28.78 12.13 15.00
C SER A 310 -29.54 13.42 15.29
N SER A 311 -28.89 14.56 15.04
CA SER A 311 -29.51 15.88 15.13
C SER A 311 -28.98 16.78 14.03
N SER A 312 -29.88 17.43 13.29
CA SER A 312 -29.53 18.44 12.29
C SER A 312 -28.78 19.66 12.87
N SER A 313 -28.81 19.84 14.20
CA SER A 313 -28.02 20.85 14.91
C SER A 313 -26.56 20.45 15.19
N SER A 314 -26.17 19.20 14.91
CA SER A 314 -24.87 18.66 15.27
C SER A 314 -23.94 18.56 14.06
N SER A 315 -22.71 19.04 14.20
CA SER A 315 -21.65 18.90 13.19
C SER A 315 -20.76 17.70 13.50
N PHE A 316 -19.96 17.29 12.51
CA PHE A 316 -18.74 16.54 12.79
C PHE A 316 -17.75 17.45 13.53
N GLU A 317 -16.95 16.88 14.42
CA GLU A 317 -15.85 17.58 15.10
C GLU A 317 -14.51 16.94 14.71
N MET A 318 -13.40 17.68 14.84
CA MET A 318 -12.08 17.05 14.78
C MET A 318 -11.92 16.05 15.93
N GLY A 319 -11.11 15.00 15.72
CA GLY A 319 -10.84 14.00 16.75
C GLY A 319 -10.26 14.64 18.01
N ASP A 320 -10.96 14.49 19.14
CA ASP A 320 -10.47 14.87 20.46
C ASP A 320 -9.80 13.67 21.17
N ALA A 321 -9.31 13.86 22.40
CA ALA A 321 -8.70 12.78 23.18
C ALA A 321 -9.68 11.66 23.60
N SER A 322 -11.00 11.79 23.32
CA SER A 322 -11.98 10.71 23.44
C SER A 322 -12.13 9.87 22.15
N SER A 323 -11.33 10.16 21.13
CA SER A 323 -11.25 9.43 19.84
C SER A 323 -9.87 8.81 19.58
N SER A 324 -9.80 7.88 18.63
CA SER A 324 -8.53 7.36 18.05
C SER A 324 -7.70 8.40 17.28
N GLY A 325 -8.24 9.61 17.03
CA GLY A 325 -7.71 10.58 16.06
C GLY A 325 -8.55 10.66 14.78
N LYS A 326 -9.48 9.71 14.57
CA LYS A 326 -10.52 9.78 13.52
C LYS A 326 -11.47 10.97 13.74
N ILE A 327 -12.16 11.39 12.67
CA ILE A 327 -13.17 12.47 12.74
C ILE A 327 -14.30 12.04 13.68
N LYS A 328 -14.83 12.94 14.51
CA LYS A 328 -15.88 12.62 15.48
C LYS A 328 -17.25 12.61 14.79
N LEU A 329 -17.99 11.50 14.90
CA LEU A 329 -19.34 11.38 14.33
C LEU A 329 -20.32 12.41 14.94
N PRO A 330 -21.26 12.95 14.16
CA PRO A 330 -22.30 13.87 14.64
C PRO A 330 -23.29 13.19 15.60
N GLY A 331 -24.21 13.98 16.17
CA GLY A 331 -25.30 13.54 17.06
C GLY A 331 -25.14 13.93 18.53
N ASN A 332 -26.15 13.58 19.33
CA ASN A 332 -26.18 13.73 20.79
C ASN A 332 -25.96 12.36 21.45
N LEU A 333 -25.21 12.30 22.55
CA LEU A 333 -25.11 11.05 23.32
C LEU A 333 -26.35 10.86 24.18
N PHE A 334 -26.86 9.63 24.26
CA PHE A 334 -27.94 9.26 25.17
C PHE A 334 -27.71 7.90 25.84
N GLN A 335 -28.47 7.67 26.91
CA GLN A 335 -28.44 6.48 27.74
C GLN A 335 -29.87 5.95 27.87
N GLN A 336 -30.06 4.65 27.71
CA GLN A 336 -31.34 3.95 27.76
C GLN A 336 -31.28 2.88 28.86
N GLN A 337 -32.35 2.74 29.65
CA GLN A 337 -32.45 1.61 30.58
C GLN A 337 -32.41 0.28 29.84
N ARG A 338 -31.85 -0.76 30.48
CA ARG A 338 -31.73 -2.12 29.95
C ARG A 338 -33.06 -2.61 29.37
N LYS A 339 -33.03 -3.11 28.13
CA LYS A 339 -34.14 -3.85 27.52
C LYS A 339 -33.88 -5.35 27.51
N HIS A 340 -34.92 -6.15 27.75
CA HIS A 340 -34.83 -7.61 27.70
C HIS A 340 -34.44 -8.12 26.29
N PRO A 341 -33.67 -9.22 26.18
CA PRO A 341 -33.34 -9.86 24.90
C PRO A 341 -34.57 -10.12 24.03
N GLY A 342 -34.42 -10.04 22.71
CA GLY A 342 -35.51 -10.19 21.74
C GLY A 342 -36.51 -9.01 21.67
N SER A 343 -36.58 -8.14 22.69
CA SER A 343 -37.37 -6.90 22.58
C SER A 343 -36.61 -5.84 21.77
N SER A 344 -37.33 -5.11 20.91
CA SER A 344 -36.70 -4.13 20.03
C SER A 344 -35.98 -3.01 20.81
N LEU A 345 -34.69 -2.83 20.53
CA LEU A 345 -33.86 -1.79 21.14
C LEU A 345 -34.40 -0.38 20.88
N ARG A 346 -35.10 -0.15 19.76
CA ARG A 346 -35.77 1.13 19.45
C ARG A 346 -36.83 1.01 18.35
N SER A 347 -37.78 1.93 18.34
CA SER A 347 -38.56 2.22 17.13
C SER A 347 -37.64 2.88 16.10
N ARG A 348 -37.62 2.37 14.85
CA ARG A 348 -36.95 3.04 13.73
C ARG A 348 -37.56 4.43 13.50
N LYS A 349 -36.73 5.43 13.24
CA LYS A 349 -37.13 6.83 13.05
C LYS A 349 -36.59 7.33 11.70
N ALA A 350 -37.39 8.11 10.97
CA ALA A 350 -37.00 8.63 9.67
C ALA A 350 -35.83 9.63 9.78
N LEU A 351 -34.65 9.24 9.30
CA LEU A 351 -33.39 9.98 9.48
C LEU A 351 -33.24 11.21 8.56
N LYS A 352 -34.11 11.34 7.54
CA LYS A 352 -34.00 12.36 6.48
C LYS A 352 -33.96 13.80 6.99
N GLY A 353 -34.56 14.09 8.15
CA GLY A 353 -34.55 15.41 8.79
C GLY A 353 -33.38 15.66 9.75
N SER A 354 -32.49 14.69 9.97
CA SER A 354 -31.44 14.72 10.99
C SER A 354 -30.01 14.59 10.43
N LYS A 355 -29.86 14.79 9.12
CA LYS A 355 -28.55 14.71 8.43
C LYS A 355 -27.62 15.86 8.81
N SER A 356 -26.35 15.52 9.00
CA SER A 356 -25.24 16.44 9.28
C SER A 356 -24.23 16.42 8.13
N LYS A 357 -23.75 17.59 7.70
CA LYS A 357 -22.72 17.68 6.64
C LYS A 357 -21.34 17.32 7.18
N ALA A 358 -20.60 16.49 6.44
CA ALA A 358 -19.21 16.13 6.75
C ALA A 358 -18.23 17.30 6.52
N PRO A 359 -17.00 17.22 7.05
CA PRO A 359 -15.97 18.22 6.79
C PRO A 359 -15.59 18.32 5.30
N ALA A 360 -15.22 19.52 4.85
CA ALA A 360 -14.85 19.76 3.46
C ALA A 360 -13.66 18.90 3.03
N GLY A 361 -13.82 18.14 1.94
CA GLY A 361 -12.83 17.18 1.44
C GLY A 361 -12.99 15.74 1.95
N SER A 362 -14.09 15.40 2.64
CA SER A 362 -14.46 13.98 2.87
C SER A 362 -15.13 13.31 1.65
N CYS A 363 -15.68 14.10 0.74
CA CYS A 363 -15.96 13.74 -0.66
C CYS A 363 -15.69 14.97 -1.56
N GLU A 364 -15.74 14.78 -2.88
CA GLU A 364 -15.62 15.85 -3.89
C GLU A 364 -16.65 16.98 -3.70
N SER A 365 -17.95 16.67 -3.63
CA SER A 365 -19.01 17.69 -3.54
C SER A 365 -19.78 17.68 -2.21
N ASN A 366 -20.59 16.66 -1.96
CA ASN A 366 -21.44 16.57 -0.77
C ASN A 366 -21.29 15.22 -0.07
N LEU A 367 -21.19 15.27 1.26
CA LEU A 367 -21.40 14.12 2.13
C LEU A 367 -22.26 14.54 3.32
N GLU A 368 -23.39 13.86 3.49
CA GLU A 368 -24.33 14.06 4.58
C GLU A 368 -24.62 12.73 5.26
N LEU A 369 -24.44 12.69 6.58
CA LEU A 369 -24.65 11.52 7.42
C LEU A 369 -25.70 11.84 8.48
N ALA A 370 -26.72 10.99 8.59
CA ALA A 370 -27.45 10.80 9.82
C ALA A 370 -27.16 9.39 10.36
N LEU A 371 -26.67 9.30 11.59
CA LEU A 371 -26.51 8.04 12.31
C LEU A 371 -27.30 8.12 13.61
N GLU A 372 -28.25 7.20 13.79
CA GLU A 372 -28.78 6.87 15.10
C GLU A 372 -28.26 5.48 15.48
N SER A 373 -27.62 5.34 16.64
CA SER A 373 -27.03 4.08 17.13
C SER A 373 -27.40 3.83 18.59
N LEU A 374 -27.46 2.55 18.99
CA LEU A 374 -27.65 2.10 20.37
C LEU A 374 -26.97 0.74 20.55
N VAL A 375 -26.11 0.63 21.56
CA VAL A 375 -25.46 -0.62 21.98
C VAL A 375 -25.75 -0.86 23.46
N GLN A 376 -26.28 -2.04 23.79
CA GLN A 376 -26.39 -2.57 25.15
C GLN A 376 -25.54 -3.84 25.21
N PHE A 377 -24.81 -4.04 26.30
CA PHE A 377 -23.94 -5.21 26.49
C PHE A 377 -24.16 -5.79 27.87
N GLU A 378 -24.29 -7.11 27.96
CA GLU A 378 -24.49 -7.83 29.22
C GLU A 378 -23.34 -8.84 29.41
N PRO A 379 -22.16 -8.38 29.85
CA PRO A 379 -21.02 -9.24 30.08
C PRO A 379 -21.18 -10.14 31.30
N THR A 380 -20.61 -11.33 31.18
CA THR A 380 -20.15 -12.21 32.25
C THR A 380 -18.64 -12.34 32.10
N LEU A 381 -17.91 -11.81 33.08
CA LEU A 381 -16.45 -11.79 33.11
C LEU A 381 -15.94 -12.90 34.03
N THR A 382 -15.23 -13.88 33.49
CA THR A 382 -14.62 -14.99 34.24
C THR A 382 -13.12 -14.81 34.25
N ILE A 383 -12.51 -14.63 35.41
CA ILE A 383 -11.05 -14.48 35.55
C ILE A 383 -10.51 -15.61 36.42
N LYS A 384 -9.59 -16.41 35.87
CA LYS A 384 -8.90 -17.49 36.58
C LYS A 384 -7.41 -17.17 36.67
N LEU A 385 -6.92 -16.94 37.88
CA LEU A 385 -5.50 -16.77 38.19
C LEU A 385 -4.96 -18.11 38.71
N LYS A 386 -4.26 -18.86 37.85
CA LYS A 386 -3.73 -20.20 38.16
C LYS A 386 -2.45 -20.08 39.00
N THR A 387 -2.14 -21.06 39.83
CA THR A 387 -0.98 -21.01 40.76
C THR A 387 0.39 -21.09 40.08
N ASN A 388 0.46 -21.40 38.78
CA ASN A 388 1.65 -21.24 37.93
C ASN A 388 1.85 -19.79 37.44
N GLY A 389 0.88 -18.90 37.65
CA GLY A 389 0.91 -17.50 37.24
C GLY A 389 0.09 -17.19 35.97
N ASP A 390 -0.48 -18.18 35.30
CA ASP A 390 -1.33 -17.92 34.13
C ASP A 390 -2.59 -17.13 34.53
N THR A 391 -2.93 -16.14 33.71
CA THR A 391 -4.13 -15.32 33.84
C THR A 391 -5.07 -15.60 32.67
N GLU A 392 -6.14 -16.35 32.93
CA GLU A 392 -7.18 -16.66 31.95
C GLU A 392 -8.35 -15.70 32.12
N VAL A 393 -8.59 -14.85 31.11
CA VAL A 393 -9.68 -13.87 31.07
C VAL A 393 -10.74 -14.35 30.07
N GLY A 394 -11.72 -15.08 30.57
CA GLY A 394 -12.95 -15.42 29.87
C GLY A 394 -13.92 -14.23 29.83
N VAL A 395 -14.47 -13.95 28.65
CA VAL A 395 -15.58 -13.01 28.46
C VAL A 395 -16.69 -13.73 27.69
N GLU A 396 -17.82 -13.92 28.36
CA GLU A 396 -19.09 -14.26 27.74
C GLU A 396 -20.00 -13.02 27.80
N GLY A 397 -20.95 -12.87 26.88
CA GLY A 397 -22.02 -11.90 27.07
C GLY A 397 -22.94 -11.72 25.87
N LEU A 398 -24.14 -11.20 26.12
CA LEU A 398 -25.04 -10.79 25.06
C LEU A 398 -24.71 -9.36 24.64
N VAL A 399 -24.22 -9.18 23.41
CA VAL A 399 -24.15 -7.88 22.75
C VAL A 399 -25.47 -7.65 22.02
N ARG A 400 -26.05 -6.45 22.20
CA ARG A 400 -27.26 -6.01 21.53
C ARG A 400 -26.97 -4.69 20.82
N ALA A 401 -26.86 -4.72 19.50
CA ALA A 401 -26.55 -3.55 18.68
C ALA A 401 -27.74 -3.19 17.78
N SER A 402 -28.08 -1.90 17.68
CA SER A 402 -29.15 -1.41 16.83
C SER A 402 -28.83 -0.05 16.23
N PHE A 403 -28.83 0.04 14.91
CA PHE A 403 -28.65 1.28 14.19
C PHE A 403 -29.56 1.42 12.98
N ASP A 404 -29.79 2.68 12.64
CA ASP A 404 -30.27 3.13 11.35
C ASP A 404 -29.27 4.22 10.94
N ALA A 405 -28.73 4.10 9.73
CA ALA A 405 -27.80 5.03 9.13
C ALA A 405 -28.34 5.49 7.78
N LEU A 406 -28.32 6.79 7.52
CA LEU A 406 -28.65 7.38 6.23
C LEU A 406 -27.44 8.19 5.75
N VAL A 407 -26.80 7.67 4.71
CA VAL A 407 -25.69 8.30 4.00
C VAL A 407 -26.24 8.90 2.71
N THR A 408 -25.95 10.17 2.46
CA THR A 408 -26.11 10.81 1.13
C THR A 408 -24.74 11.31 0.69
N ALA A 409 -24.24 10.82 -0.45
CA ALA A 409 -22.90 11.10 -0.93
C ALA A 409 -22.91 11.39 -2.43
N GLU A 410 -21.96 12.21 -2.88
CA GLU A 410 -21.83 12.65 -4.27
C GLU A 410 -20.34 12.83 -4.63
N GLY A 411 -19.87 12.05 -5.60
CA GLY A 411 -18.49 12.05 -6.10
C GLY A 411 -17.57 11.03 -5.44
N SER A 412 -16.25 11.17 -5.66
CA SER A 412 -15.22 10.40 -4.94
C SER A 412 -15.22 10.74 -3.44
N CYS A 413 -15.16 9.72 -2.59
CA CYS A 413 -15.31 9.80 -1.14
C CYS A 413 -14.19 9.08 -0.39
N GLY A 414 -13.73 9.70 0.69
CA GLY A 414 -12.74 9.18 1.63
C GLY A 414 -13.00 9.72 3.03
N MET A 415 -13.65 8.92 3.87
CA MET A 415 -13.96 9.26 5.26
C MET A 415 -13.77 8.05 6.18
N SER A 416 -13.11 8.27 7.31
CA SER A 416 -13.20 7.40 8.49
C SER A 416 -13.51 8.26 9.71
N ALA A 417 -14.67 8.03 10.31
CA ALA A 417 -15.15 8.75 11.48
C ALA A 417 -15.57 7.76 12.59
N GLU A 418 -15.32 8.09 13.84
CA GLU A 418 -15.77 7.30 15.00
C GLU A 418 -16.45 8.19 16.04
N ARG A 419 -17.17 7.57 16.99
CA ARG A 419 -17.53 8.24 18.24
C ARG A 419 -17.71 7.21 19.34
N ARG A 420 -17.17 7.53 20.52
CA ARG A 420 -17.20 6.67 21.70
C ARG A 420 -18.20 7.20 22.72
N PHE A 421 -18.96 6.30 23.35
CA PHE A 421 -20.06 6.62 24.25
C PHE A 421 -20.22 5.57 25.37
N PRO A 422 -20.37 5.98 26.64
CA PRO A 422 -20.24 7.36 27.16
C PRO A 422 -18.84 7.93 26.93
N GLN A 423 -18.72 9.27 26.87
CA GLN A 423 -17.47 9.95 26.46
C GLN A 423 -16.26 9.60 27.35
N LYS A 424 -16.52 9.35 28.63
CA LYS A 424 -15.60 8.66 29.54
C LYS A 424 -16.09 7.21 29.69
N PRO A 425 -15.21 6.19 29.54
CA PRO A 425 -15.59 4.81 29.79
C PRO A 425 -16.20 4.60 31.17
N LEU A 426 -17.19 3.72 31.26
CA LEU A 426 -17.67 3.21 32.54
C LEU A 426 -16.54 2.43 33.20
N LYS A 427 -16.15 2.82 34.42
CA LYS A 427 -15.06 2.18 35.17
C LYS A 427 -15.59 1.50 36.42
N LYS A 428 -15.24 0.23 36.61
CA LYS A 428 -15.37 -0.50 37.87
C LYS A 428 -14.00 -1.04 38.26
N VAL A 429 -13.75 -1.12 39.56
CA VAL A 429 -12.48 -1.61 40.12
C VAL A 429 -12.81 -2.52 41.29
N ALA A 430 -12.37 -3.77 41.22
CA ALA A 430 -12.33 -4.70 42.34
C ALA A 430 -10.88 -4.83 42.82
N CYS A 431 -10.65 -4.98 44.12
CA CYS A 431 -9.31 -5.17 44.67
C CYS A 431 -9.31 -6.22 45.77
N ALA A 432 -8.38 -7.16 45.67
CA ALA A 432 -7.98 -8.09 46.72
C ALA A 432 -6.59 -7.67 47.26
N PRO A 433 -6.11 -8.21 48.39
CA PRO A 433 -4.85 -7.77 48.99
C PRO A 433 -3.60 -7.79 48.09
N PRO A 434 -3.42 -8.71 47.11
CA PRO A 434 -2.25 -8.72 46.22
C PRO A 434 -2.50 -8.17 44.81
N PHE A 435 -3.76 -7.93 44.39
CA PHE A 435 -4.08 -7.52 43.02
C PHE A 435 -5.40 -6.72 42.94
N CYS A 436 -5.54 -5.90 41.90
CA CYS A 436 -6.81 -5.30 41.50
C CYS A 436 -7.21 -5.73 40.09
N ILE A 437 -8.50 -5.71 39.79
CA ILE A 437 -9.06 -5.90 38.44
C ILE A 437 -9.82 -4.63 38.10
N ILE A 438 -9.35 -3.90 37.09
CA ILE A 438 -10.02 -2.74 36.52
C ILE A 438 -10.80 -3.22 35.29
N VAL A 439 -12.11 -3.01 35.28
CA VAL A 439 -12.96 -3.27 34.10
C VAL A 439 -13.47 -1.94 33.57
N LEU A 440 -13.26 -1.71 32.28
CA LEU A 440 -13.65 -0.51 31.56
C LEU A 440 -14.58 -0.90 30.41
N LEU A 441 -15.73 -0.24 30.29
CA LEU A 441 -16.66 -0.45 29.18
C LEU A 441 -16.97 0.88 28.51
N GLN A 442 -16.76 0.94 27.19
CA GLN A 442 -17.12 2.07 26.36
C GLN A 442 -17.61 1.56 25.01
N MET A 443 -18.82 1.96 24.59
CA MET A 443 -19.31 1.62 23.27
C MET A 443 -18.62 2.50 22.22
N VAL A 444 -18.42 1.97 21.02
CA VAL A 444 -17.97 2.73 19.86
C VAL A 444 -18.97 2.58 18.71
N ALA A 445 -19.12 3.63 17.91
CA ALA A 445 -19.68 3.56 16.57
C ALA A 445 -18.66 4.11 15.58
N GLU A 446 -18.62 3.52 14.39
CA GLU A 446 -17.71 3.81 13.30
C GLU A 446 -18.50 4.00 12.01
N VAL A 447 -18.07 4.94 11.17
CA VAL A 447 -18.47 5.03 9.77
C VAL A 447 -17.22 5.19 8.91
N GLU A 448 -17.08 4.31 7.92
CA GLU A 448 -15.95 4.24 7.01
C GLU A 448 -16.48 4.19 5.57
N MET A 449 -15.93 5.04 4.71
CA MET A 449 -16.42 5.28 3.35
C MET A 449 -15.24 5.47 2.40
N THR A 450 -15.23 4.71 1.31
CA THR A 450 -14.19 4.73 0.29
C THR A 450 -14.77 4.55 -1.11
N GLY A 451 -14.19 5.24 -2.10
CA GLY A 451 -14.55 5.12 -3.52
C GLY A 451 -15.58 6.14 -4.00
N VAL A 452 -16.06 5.98 -5.22
CA VAL A 452 -16.98 6.93 -5.88
C VAL A 452 -18.43 6.56 -5.55
N ILE A 453 -19.16 7.47 -4.91
CA ILE A 453 -20.53 7.22 -4.42
C ILE A 453 -21.43 8.38 -4.84
N THR A 454 -22.48 8.09 -5.60
CA THR A 454 -23.47 9.09 -6.02
C THR A 454 -24.89 8.61 -5.72
N GLY A 455 -25.50 9.18 -4.68
CA GLY A 455 -26.89 8.92 -4.26
C GLY A 455 -27.04 8.78 -2.75
N SER A 456 -27.97 7.93 -2.32
CA SER A 456 -28.23 7.67 -0.90
C SER A 456 -28.37 6.18 -0.56
N ALA A 457 -27.80 5.79 0.57
CA ALA A 457 -27.98 4.48 1.19
C ALA A 457 -28.60 4.68 2.59
N GLU A 458 -29.75 4.06 2.83
CA GLU A 458 -30.42 3.96 4.13
C GLU A 458 -30.31 2.51 4.60
N VAL A 459 -29.68 2.26 5.75
CA VAL A 459 -29.41 0.92 6.30
C VAL A 459 -29.82 0.88 7.77
N GLY A 460 -30.81 0.06 8.08
CA GLY A 460 -31.31 -0.22 9.42
C GLY A 460 -31.05 -1.67 9.82
N ALA A 461 -30.23 -1.89 10.83
CA ALA A 461 -29.88 -3.22 11.32
C ALA A 461 -29.97 -3.28 12.85
N SER A 462 -30.58 -4.35 13.37
CA SER A 462 -30.53 -4.71 14.78
C SER A 462 -30.04 -6.14 14.92
N ALA A 463 -29.18 -6.43 15.89
CA ALA A 463 -28.67 -7.77 16.17
C ALA A 463 -28.49 -7.99 17.68
N ASP A 464 -29.05 -9.09 18.17
CA ASP A 464 -28.74 -9.71 19.45
C ASP A 464 -27.76 -10.87 19.15
N PHE A 465 -26.53 -10.81 19.66
CA PHE A 465 -25.51 -11.84 19.44
C PHE A 465 -24.71 -12.14 20.72
N GLN A 466 -24.57 -13.42 21.04
CA GLN A 466 -23.83 -13.89 22.21
C GLN A 466 -22.37 -14.12 21.82
N ILE A 467 -21.46 -13.38 22.45
CA ILE A 467 -20.01 -13.64 22.34
C ILE A 467 -19.59 -14.58 23.48
N SER A 468 -18.66 -15.48 23.21
CA SER A 468 -17.93 -16.25 24.21
C SER A 468 -16.49 -16.45 23.73
N GLY A 469 -15.55 -16.30 24.65
CA GLY A 469 -14.14 -16.58 24.41
C GLY A 469 -13.28 -16.32 25.63
N SER A 470 -12.01 -16.70 25.56
CA SER A 470 -11.04 -16.56 26.65
C SER A 470 -9.65 -16.25 26.13
N VAL A 471 -9.01 -15.25 26.75
CA VAL A 471 -7.60 -14.93 26.53
C VAL A 471 -6.78 -15.49 27.69
N LEU A 472 -5.88 -16.43 27.40
CA LEU A 472 -4.95 -17.02 28.37
C LEU A 472 -3.59 -16.34 28.22
N VAL A 473 -3.22 -15.49 29.17
CA VAL A 473 -1.89 -14.84 29.21
C VAL A 473 -1.01 -15.55 30.23
N ASN A 474 0.13 -16.07 29.80
CA ASN A 474 1.09 -16.75 30.69
C ASN A 474 2.12 -15.75 31.29
N PRO A 475 2.93 -16.15 32.28
CA PRO A 475 3.97 -15.30 32.86
C PRO A 475 5.10 -14.87 31.91
N SER A 476 5.26 -15.51 30.74
CA SER A 476 6.25 -15.13 29.71
C SER A 476 5.68 -14.18 28.65
N GLY A 477 4.50 -13.60 28.87
CA GLY A 477 3.85 -12.66 27.94
C GLY A 477 3.20 -13.31 26.72
N HIS A 478 3.24 -14.64 26.57
CA HIS A 478 2.54 -15.34 25.51
C HIS A 478 1.03 -15.35 25.80
N ALA A 479 0.23 -15.02 24.79
CA ALA A 479 -1.21 -14.89 24.89
C ALA A 479 -1.89 -15.78 23.84
N ASP A 480 -2.70 -16.73 24.31
CA ASP A 480 -3.59 -17.55 23.49
C ASP A 480 -5.04 -17.01 23.59
N ALA A 481 -5.84 -17.13 22.54
CA ALA A 481 -7.15 -16.49 22.43
C ALA A 481 -8.18 -17.33 21.65
N ASP A 482 -8.99 -18.11 22.37
CA ASP A 482 -10.12 -18.87 21.80
C ASP A 482 -11.41 -18.05 21.83
N PHE A 483 -12.13 -17.98 20.71
CA PHE A 483 -13.40 -17.27 20.56
C PHE A 483 -14.36 -18.03 19.65
N GLN A 484 -15.56 -18.30 20.16
CA GLN A 484 -16.58 -19.09 19.45
C GLN A 484 -17.42 -18.21 18.52
N SER A 485 -17.86 -18.77 17.39
CA SER A 485 -18.73 -18.05 16.44
C SER A 485 -20.09 -17.72 17.10
N PRO A 486 -20.52 -16.45 17.10
CA PRO A 486 -21.69 -16.03 17.84
C PRO A 486 -22.98 -16.44 17.12
N THR A 487 -23.94 -17.00 17.85
CA THR A 487 -25.30 -17.16 17.32
C THR A 487 -25.96 -15.79 17.22
N ILE A 488 -26.19 -15.31 16.00
CA ILE A 488 -26.76 -13.99 15.73
C ILE A 488 -28.25 -14.08 15.44
N LYS A 489 -29.07 -13.35 16.20
CA LYS A 489 -30.48 -13.08 15.90
C LYS A 489 -30.63 -11.63 15.47
N HIS A 490 -30.87 -11.39 14.18
CA HIS A 490 -30.90 -10.04 13.61
C HIS A 490 -32.22 -9.69 12.91
N GLN A 491 -32.41 -8.38 12.69
CA GLN A 491 -33.51 -7.78 11.94
C GLN A 491 -32.95 -6.69 11.01
N GLU A 492 -32.95 -6.96 9.72
CA GLU A 492 -32.49 -6.06 8.66
C GLU A 492 -33.59 -5.11 8.13
N GLY A 493 -33.19 -4.22 7.23
CA GLY A 493 -34.05 -3.23 6.57
C GLY A 493 -33.17 -2.23 5.82
N PHE A 494 -33.36 -2.07 4.52
CA PHE A 494 -32.47 -1.24 3.70
C PHE A 494 -33.25 -0.51 2.60
N GLY A 495 -32.68 0.60 2.13
CA GLY A 495 -33.14 1.36 0.99
C GLY A 495 -31.94 1.94 0.25
N LEU A 496 -31.61 1.36 -0.90
CA LEU A 496 -30.47 1.79 -1.72
C LEU A 496 -30.94 2.52 -2.98
N ALA A 497 -30.52 3.78 -3.12
CA ALA A 497 -30.76 4.62 -4.28
C ALA A 497 -29.46 5.33 -4.67
N ALA A 498 -28.46 4.56 -5.11
CA ALA A 498 -27.13 5.04 -5.45
C ALA A 498 -26.52 4.32 -6.67
N SER A 499 -25.70 5.06 -7.42
CA SER A 499 -24.71 4.56 -8.37
C SER A 499 -23.34 4.68 -7.71
N ALA A 500 -22.57 3.60 -7.59
CA ALA A 500 -21.31 3.64 -6.84
C ALA A 500 -20.29 2.59 -7.29
N PHE A 501 -19.02 2.96 -7.13
CA PHE A 501 -17.84 2.10 -7.17
C PHE A 501 -17.10 2.32 -5.84
N GLY A 502 -17.54 1.65 -4.78
CA GLY A 502 -17.07 1.95 -3.42
C GLY A 502 -17.75 1.16 -2.31
N SER A 503 -17.32 1.42 -1.08
CA SER A 503 -17.85 0.83 0.16
C SER A 503 -18.33 1.89 1.15
N VAL A 504 -19.39 1.55 1.89
CA VAL A 504 -19.89 2.26 3.07
C VAL A 504 -20.08 1.24 4.20
N ARG A 505 -19.16 1.23 5.17
CA ARG A 505 -19.24 0.43 6.39
C ARG A 505 -19.73 1.28 7.56
N VAL A 506 -20.73 0.78 8.28
CA VAL A 506 -21.20 1.31 9.57
C VAL A 506 -21.04 0.20 10.60
N GLY A 507 -20.22 0.43 11.63
CA GLY A 507 -19.93 -0.56 12.67
C GLY A 507 -20.24 -0.04 14.08
N MET A 508 -20.60 -0.91 15.01
CA MET A 508 -20.66 -0.59 16.44
C MET A 508 -20.65 -1.80 17.36
N GLY A 509 -20.20 -1.56 18.59
CA GLY A 509 -20.11 -2.58 19.63
C GLY A 509 -19.47 -2.06 20.91
N PRO A 510 -19.38 -2.89 21.96
CA PRO A 510 -18.66 -2.58 23.17
C PRO A 510 -17.15 -2.73 22.97
N VAL A 511 -16.38 -1.75 23.45
CA VAL A 511 -14.96 -1.89 23.76
C VAL A 511 -14.84 -2.20 25.23
N LEU A 512 -14.52 -3.46 25.56
CA LEU A 512 -14.31 -3.93 26.92
C LEU A 512 -12.81 -4.01 27.19
N THR A 513 -12.29 -3.22 28.14
CA THR A 513 -10.92 -3.40 28.65
C THR A 513 -10.98 -4.10 30.00
N VAL A 514 -10.30 -5.24 30.10
CA VAL A 514 -10.05 -5.96 31.35
C VAL A 514 -8.57 -5.80 31.68
N TRP A 515 -8.27 -5.23 32.85
CA TRP A 515 -6.90 -4.99 33.28
C TRP A 515 -6.66 -5.52 34.70
N PRO A 516 -6.08 -6.73 34.84
CA PRO A 516 -5.48 -7.16 36.09
C PRO A 516 -4.25 -6.29 36.41
N MET A 517 -4.10 -5.88 37.66
CA MET A 517 -2.95 -5.13 38.19
C MET A 517 -2.36 -5.86 39.40
N PRO A 518 -1.06 -6.20 39.42
CA PRO A 518 -0.12 -6.10 38.30
C PRO A 518 -0.52 -7.01 37.13
N GLY A 519 -0.28 -6.55 35.90
CA GLY A 519 -0.70 -7.26 34.69
C GLY A 519 -0.93 -6.31 33.51
N ILE A 520 -1.25 -6.91 32.36
CA ILE A 520 -1.39 -6.26 31.05
C ILE A 520 -2.87 -5.94 30.78
N PRO A 521 -3.23 -4.77 30.23
CA PRO A 521 -4.59 -4.50 29.79
C PRO A 521 -4.93 -5.30 28.53
N ILE A 522 -6.05 -6.02 28.57
CA ILE A 522 -6.61 -6.75 27.43
C ILE A 522 -7.87 -6.00 26.97
N VAL A 523 -7.89 -5.56 25.72
CA VAL A 523 -9.02 -4.85 25.08
C VAL A 523 -9.70 -5.80 24.10
N ILE A 524 -10.99 -6.04 24.30
CA ILE A 524 -11.83 -6.91 23.49
C ILE A 524 -12.88 -6.03 22.78
N ASN A 525 -12.88 -6.07 21.44
CA ASN A 525 -13.62 -5.15 20.57
C ASN A 525 -14.52 -5.88 19.55
N PRO A 526 -15.57 -6.59 20.01
CA PRO A 526 -16.59 -7.21 19.17
C PRO A 526 -17.50 -6.15 18.54
N MET A 527 -17.56 -6.12 17.22
CA MET A 527 -18.30 -5.12 16.45
C MET A 527 -19.30 -5.79 15.53
N PHE A 528 -20.53 -5.27 15.53
CA PHE A 528 -21.53 -5.56 14.53
C PHE A 528 -21.49 -4.50 13.45
N ASN A 529 -21.31 -4.93 12.20
CA ASN A 529 -21.09 -4.08 11.04
C ASN A 529 -22.17 -4.33 9.98
N ALA A 530 -22.62 -3.27 9.32
CA ALA A 530 -23.26 -3.34 8.02
C ALA A 530 -22.34 -2.68 6.98
N GLU A 531 -22.09 -3.36 5.86
CA GLU A 531 -21.25 -2.84 4.78
C GLU A 531 -21.97 -2.94 3.44
N VAL A 532 -22.28 -1.79 2.85
CA VAL A 532 -22.82 -1.66 1.50
C VAL A 532 -21.64 -1.52 0.55
N ARG A 533 -21.45 -2.50 -0.34
CA ARG A 533 -20.51 -2.39 -1.48
C ARG A 533 -21.27 -2.39 -2.79
N ALA A 534 -20.80 -1.58 -3.73
CA ALA A 534 -21.33 -1.55 -5.09
C ALA A 534 -20.20 -1.34 -6.12
N GLN A 535 -20.40 -1.92 -7.29
CA GLN A 535 -19.68 -1.60 -8.52
C GLN A 535 -20.73 -1.33 -9.62
N GLY A 536 -20.58 -0.24 -10.36
CA GLY A 536 -21.44 0.11 -11.49
C GLY A 536 -22.65 0.99 -11.17
N THR A 537 -23.39 1.35 -12.22
CA THR A 537 -24.55 2.26 -12.14
C THR A 537 -25.84 1.49 -11.92
N LEU A 538 -26.30 1.46 -10.66
CA LEU A 538 -27.59 0.90 -10.29
C LEU A 538 -28.70 1.96 -10.34
N ARG A 539 -29.88 1.55 -10.81
CA ARG A 539 -31.12 2.35 -10.79
C ARG A 539 -32.28 1.51 -10.26
N LEU A 540 -32.30 1.31 -8.95
CA LEU A 540 -33.43 0.71 -8.24
C LEU A 540 -34.48 1.79 -7.97
N SER A 541 -35.59 1.77 -8.72
CA SER A 541 -36.76 2.59 -8.42
C SER A 541 -37.48 2.05 -7.19
N SER A 542 -37.55 2.82 -6.11
CA SER A 542 -38.12 2.40 -4.82
C SER A 542 -39.63 2.12 -4.92
N GLY A 543 -39.99 0.86 -5.14
CA GLY A 543 -41.37 0.38 -5.14
C GLY A 543 -41.85 0.03 -3.73
N ASN A 544 -42.68 0.90 -3.15
CA ASN A 544 -43.33 0.79 -1.84
C ASN A 544 -42.40 0.80 -0.60
N SER A 545 -43.04 1.05 0.54
CA SER A 545 -42.42 1.26 1.85
C SER A 545 -41.98 -0.04 2.53
N LEU A 546 -40.96 0.07 3.39
CA LEU A 546 -40.62 -0.94 4.40
C LEU A 546 -41.85 -1.23 5.30
N ALA A 547 -42.57 -2.30 4.97
CA ALA A 547 -43.63 -2.87 5.79
C ALA A 547 -43.14 -4.19 6.40
N GLU A 548 -43.63 -4.50 7.59
CA GLU A 548 -43.23 -5.65 8.40
C GLU A 548 -43.64 -6.97 7.72
N THR A 549 -42.66 -7.82 7.40
CA THR A 549 -42.86 -8.99 6.52
C THR A 549 -43.54 -10.17 7.22
N GLN A 550 -44.86 -10.10 7.42
CA GLN A 550 -45.68 -11.31 7.56
C GLN A 550 -45.98 -11.90 6.18
N ALA A 551 -45.81 -13.22 6.05
CA ALA A 551 -45.87 -13.90 4.76
C ALA A 551 -47.30 -14.07 4.24
N VAL A 552 -47.58 -13.52 3.05
CA VAL A 552 -48.78 -13.82 2.26
C VAL A 552 -48.36 -13.98 0.80
N GLU A 553 -48.61 -15.14 0.22
CA GLU A 553 -48.37 -15.39 -1.20
C GLU A 553 -49.43 -14.71 -2.08
N SER A 554 -49.02 -14.01 -3.13
CA SER A 554 -49.91 -13.67 -4.25
C SER A 554 -49.13 -13.48 -5.55
N ARG A 555 -49.50 -14.25 -6.59
CA ARG A 555 -48.92 -14.15 -7.92
C ARG A 555 -49.76 -13.22 -8.79
N THR A 556 -49.21 -12.08 -9.21
CA THR A 556 -49.73 -11.33 -10.37
C THR A 556 -48.55 -10.85 -11.22
N ALA A 557 -48.47 -11.29 -12.48
CA ALA A 557 -47.41 -10.89 -13.39
C ALA A 557 -47.81 -9.61 -14.14
N VAL A 558 -46.92 -8.60 -14.17
CA VAL A 558 -47.11 -7.37 -14.94
C VAL A 558 -46.19 -7.39 -16.15
N THR A 559 -46.76 -7.56 -17.34
CA THR A 559 -46.04 -7.47 -18.62
C THR A 559 -45.85 -6.01 -19.03
N SER A 560 -44.61 -5.53 -19.12
CA SER A 560 -44.26 -4.23 -19.68
C SER A 560 -43.55 -4.38 -21.03
N ASN A 561 -43.98 -3.62 -22.04
CA ASN A 561 -43.36 -3.61 -23.37
C ASN A 561 -42.04 -2.85 -23.36
N THR A 562 -40.95 -3.50 -23.78
CA THR A 562 -39.61 -2.89 -23.90
C THR A 562 -39.30 -2.48 -25.34
N SER A 563 -39.34 -1.18 -25.61
CA SER A 563 -38.74 -0.59 -26.82
C SER A 563 -37.22 -0.75 -26.79
N ARG A 564 -36.63 -1.26 -27.86
CA ARG A 564 -35.18 -1.54 -27.94
C ARG A 564 -34.35 -0.26 -27.92
N VAL A 565 -33.47 -0.16 -26.92
CA VAL A 565 -32.32 0.76 -26.90
C VAL A 565 -31.07 -0.11 -26.83
N ASN A 566 -30.02 0.23 -27.57
CA ASN A 566 -28.77 -0.53 -27.53
C ASN A 566 -28.16 -0.44 -26.13
N ARG A 567 -28.15 -1.57 -25.43
CA ARG A 567 -27.72 -1.68 -24.04
C ARG A 567 -26.21 -1.89 -24.02
N ILE A 568 -25.48 -0.90 -23.51
CA ILE A 568 -24.14 -1.16 -22.98
C ILE A 568 -24.38 -1.84 -21.64
N ASP A 569 -24.16 -3.15 -21.57
CA ASP A 569 -24.27 -3.93 -20.34
C ASP A 569 -23.08 -3.63 -19.42
N MET A 570 -23.06 -2.42 -18.85
CA MET A 570 -22.19 -2.09 -17.73
C MET A 570 -22.58 -3.00 -16.56
N CYS A 571 -21.64 -3.82 -16.10
CA CYS A 571 -21.87 -4.71 -14.97
C CYS A 571 -22.17 -3.87 -13.72
N GLY A 572 -23.41 -3.97 -13.23
CA GLY A 572 -23.89 -3.28 -12.05
C GLY A 572 -24.27 -4.29 -10.98
N ALA A 573 -23.47 -4.37 -9.93
CA ALA A 573 -23.69 -5.28 -8.81
C ALA A 573 -23.54 -4.55 -7.47
N ALA A 574 -24.35 -4.93 -6.48
CA ALA A 574 -24.19 -4.48 -5.10
C ALA A 574 -24.56 -5.58 -4.11
N ALA A 575 -23.90 -5.53 -2.95
CA ALA A 575 -24.18 -6.38 -1.80
C ALA A 575 -24.29 -5.51 -0.53
N VAL A 576 -25.29 -5.82 0.31
CA VAL A 576 -25.35 -5.35 1.70
C VAL A 576 -25.00 -6.52 2.60
N ASN A 577 -23.90 -6.39 3.33
CA ASN A 577 -23.34 -7.42 4.18
C ASN A 577 -23.58 -7.06 5.64
N LEU A 578 -24.18 -7.94 6.42
CA LEU A 578 -24.17 -7.85 7.88
C LEU A 578 -23.14 -8.83 8.43
N PHE A 579 -22.14 -8.34 9.17
CA PHE A 579 -21.11 -9.19 9.76
C PHE A 579 -20.81 -8.80 11.20
N ALA A 580 -20.45 -9.80 12.00
CA ALA A 580 -19.83 -9.59 13.30
C ALA A 580 -18.35 -9.98 13.19
N ASP A 581 -17.48 -9.09 13.63
CA ASP A 581 -16.05 -9.35 13.76
C ASP A 581 -15.57 -8.98 15.17
N ILE A 582 -14.46 -9.58 15.59
CA ILE A 582 -13.85 -9.32 16.89
C ILE A 582 -12.36 -9.01 16.70
N ASP A 583 -11.89 -8.03 17.46
CA ASP A 583 -10.53 -7.50 17.43
C ASP A 583 -10.03 -7.50 18.88
N ILE A 584 -8.81 -7.99 19.11
CA ILE A 584 -8.22 -8.10 20.45
C ILE A 584 -6.91 -7.34 20.46
N GLN A 585 -6.81 -6.36 21.35
CA GLN A 585 -5.63 -5.51 21.48
C GLN A 585 -5.06 -5.64 22.90
N GLY A 586 -3.77 -5.86 23.00
CA GLY A 586 -3.04 -5.91 24.27
C GLY A 586 -2.25 -4.63 24.51
N PHE A 587 -1.69 -4.52 25.71
CA PHE A 587 -0.60 -3.61 26.11
C PHE A 587 -0.90 -2.11 26.09
N SER A 588 -1.79 -1.61 25.24
CA SER A 588 -2.26 -0.23 25.31
C SER A 588 -3.38 -0.04 26.33
N ILE A 589 -3.34 1.14 26.96
CA ILE A 589 -4.52 1.73 27.58
C ILE A 589 -5.06 2.77 26.59
N PRO A 590 -6.31 2.62 26.08
CA PRO A 590 -6.82 3.55 25.08
C PRO A 590 -6.73 5.01 25.53
N LYS A 591 -6.31 5.91 24.63
CA LYS A 591 -6.07 7.35 24.88
C LYS A 591 -7.11 8.08 25.78
N PRO A 592 -8.43 7.80 25.69
CA PRO A 592 -9.42 8.42 26.58
C PRO A 592 -9.29 8.03 28.06
N ILE A 593 -8.66 6.88 28.34
CA ILE A 593 -8.45 6.30 29.68
C ILE A 593 -7.10 6.75 30.23
N THR A 594 -6.07 6.87 29.39
CA THR A 594 -4.73 7.31 29.80
C THR A 594 -4.77 8.68 30.50
N ALA A 595 -5.56 9.61 29.95
CA ALA A 595 -5.85 10.91 30.56
C ALA A 595 -6.62 10.86 31.91
N GLN A 596 -7.11 9.69 32.32
CA GLN A 596 -7.88 9.45 33.55
C GLN A 596 -7.16 8.54 34.57
N LEU A 597 -5.93 8.10 34.27
CA LEU A 597 -5.11 7.22 35.13
C LEU A 597 -3.90 7.93 35.76
N GLY A 598 -3.86 9.26 35.76
CA GLY A 598 -2.80 10.02 36.42
C GLY A 598 -2.60 9.59 37.88
N THR A 599 -1.35 9.62 38.35
CA THR A 599 -0.88 9.00 39.61
C THR A 599 -1.80 9.21 40.82
N ASN A 600 -2.40 10.40 40.95
CA ASN A 600 -3.30 10.74 42.06
C ASN A 600 -4.54 9.81 42.11
N TRP A 601 -5.11 9.43 40.96
CA TRP A 601 -6.23 8.50 40.91
C TRP A 601 -5.87 7.11 41.45
N ILE A 602 -4.65 6.62 41.12
CA ILE A 602 -4.14 5.33 41.61
C ILE A 602 -3.95 5.41 43.14
N LYS A 603 -3.33 6.49 43.64
CA LYS A 603 -3.18 6.75 45.08
C LYS A 603 -4.53 6.77 45.80
N ASP A 604 -5.50 7.53 45.28
CA ASP A 604 -6.81 7.68 45.89
C ASP A 604 -7.60 6.36 45.91
N LYS A 605 -7.50 5.52 44.87
CA LYS A 605 -8.19 4.22 44.85
C LYS A 605 -7.50 3.13 45.67
N ILE A 606 -6.17 3.12 45.78
CA ILE A 606 -5.47 2.27 46.76
C ILE A 606 -5.88 2.69 48.19
N LYS A 607 -5.89 3.99 48.48
CA LYS A 607 -6.31 4.56 49.76
C LYS A 607 -7.77 4.21 50.10
N GLU A 608 -8.69 4.38 49.15
CA GLU A 608 -10.11 4.00 49.32
C GLU A 608 -10.28 2.50 49.56
N SER A 609 -9.52 1.65 48.85
CA SER A 609 -9.62 0.18 48.98
C SER A 609 -9.11 -0.30 50.35
N ILE A 610 -7.99 0.25 50.85
CA ILE A 610 -7.48 -0.07 52.19
C ILE A 610 -8.51 0.35 53.26
N LEU A 611 -9.08 1.55 53.14
CA LEU A 611 -10.09 2.05 54.09
C LEU A 611 -11.41 1.27 54.02
N LYS A 612 -11.84 0.84 52.83
CA LYS A 612 -12.99 -0.07 52.67
C LYS A 612 -12.73 -1.44 53.28
N GLY A 613 -11.56 -2.03 53.03
CA GLY A 613 -11.14 -3.30 53.64
C GLY A 613 -11.14 -3.25 55.16
N ALA A 614 -10.60 -2.17 55.74
CA ALA A 614 -10.63 -1.93 57.18
C ALA A 614 -12.05 -1.69 57.72
N THR A 615 -12.88 -0.93 57.00
CA THR A 615 -14.29 -0.72 57.36
C THR A 615 -15.08 -2.02 57.34
N LEU A 616 -14.83 -2.92 56.38
CA LEU A 616 -15.42 -4.26 56.32
C LEU A 616 -14.92 -5.16 57.46
N LEU A 617 -13.62 -5.14 57.77
CA LEU A 617 -13.04 -5.86 58.90
C LEU A 617 -13.61 -5.37 60.24
N VAL A 618 -13.80 -4.05 60.40
CA VAL A 618 -14.51 -3.45 61.54
C VAL A 618 -15.96 -3.89 61.59
N LYS A 619 -16.69 -3.84 60.47
CA LYS A 619 -18.10 -4.26 60.39
C LYS A 619 -18.27 -5.76 60.66
N TYR A 620 -17.24 -6.58 60.42
CA TYR A 620 -17.17 -7.97 60.84
C TYR A 620 -16.95 -8.10 62.36
N ILE A 621 -15.91 -7.46 62.90
CA ILE A 621 -15.54 -7.46 64.33
C ILE A 621 -16.67 -6.90 65.23
N THR A 622 -17.42 -5.92 64.75
CA THR A 622 -18.57 -5.30 65.44
C THR A 622 -19.93 -5.89 65.08
N GLY A 623 -19.97 -6.78 64.07
CA GLY A 623 -21.19 -7.41 63.56
C GLY A 623 -21.42 -8.79 64.19
N PRO A 624 -21.61 -9.86 63.40
CA PRO A 624 -21.84 -11.21 63.93
C PRO A 624 -20.74 -11.73 64.90
N ALA A 625 -19.52 -11.19 64.83
CA ALA A 625 -18.43 -11.54 65.74
C ALA A 625 -18.44 -10.80 67.10
N ALA A 626 -19.49 -10.02 67.41
CA ALA A 626 -19.61 -9.22 68.65
C ALA A 626 -19.64 -10.02 69.98
N CYS A 627 -19.46 -11.35 69.93
CA CYS A 627 -19.34 -12.22 71.10
C CYS A 627 -18.02 -12.03 71.89
N ILE A 628 -17.09 -11.18 71.43
CA ILE A 628 -15.81 -10.92 72.10
C ILE A 628 -15.86 -9.56 72.84
N PRO A 629 -15.82 -9.54 74.19
CA PRO A 629 -15.74 -8.30 74.96
C PRO A 629 -14.48 -7.49 74.61
N GLY A 630 -14.66 -6.23 74.21
CA GLY A 630 -13.56 -5.32 73.85
C GLY A 630 -13.51 -4.87 72.38
N ALA A 631 -14.37 -5.41 71.50
CA ALA A 631 -14.42 -5.11 70.06
C ALA A 631 -14.41 -3.60 69.69
N GLY A 632 -14.98 -2.73 70.53
CA GLY A 632 -14.98 -1.28 70.31
C GLY A 632 -13.59 -0.62 70.39
N ALA A 633 -12.67 -1.15 71.21
CA ALA A 633 -11.29 -0.65 71.25
C ALA A 633 -10.50 -1.09 70.01
N VAL A 634 -10.70 -2.35 69.59
CA VAL A 634 -10.12 -2.90 68.35
C VAL A 634 -10.61 -2.12 67.12
N THR A 635 -11.87 -1.67 67.13
CA THR A 635 -12.47 -0.91 66.03
C THR A 635 -11.69 0.37 65.70
N ASN A 636 -11.46 1.22 66.71
CA ASN A 636 -10.72 2.47 66.51
C ASN A 636 -9.26 2.19 66.12
N PHE A 637 -8.62 1.20 66.76
CA PHE A 637 -7.26 0.80 66.42
C PHE A 637 -7.11 0.33 64.97
N VAL A 638 -8.06 -0.48 64.46
CA VAL A 638 -8.06 -0.95 63.07
C VAL A 638 -8.28 0.21 62.09
N MET A 639 -9.16 1.17 62.41
CA MET A 639 -9.37 2.34 61.54
C MET A 639 -8.18 3.30 61.55
N ASP A 640 -7.59 3.61 62.71
CA ASP A 640 -6.40 4.47 62.78
C ASP A 640 -5.18 3.81 62.13
N ALA A 641 -4.99 2.50 62.31
CA ALA A 641 -3.97 1.74 61.60
C ALA A 641 -4.20 1.76 60.09
N ALA A 642 -5.45 1.64 59.63
CA ALA A 642 -5.80 1.71 58.21
C ALA A 642 -5.66 3.11 57.62
N HIS A 643 -6.05 4.17 58.34
CA HIS A 643 -5.83 5.56 57.93
C HIS A 643 -4.32 5.89 57.86
N THR A 644 -3.54 5.40 58.82
CA THR A 644 -2.08 5.54 58.84
C THR A 644 -1.44 4.77 57.69
N ALA A 645 -1.81 3.50 57.47
CA ALA A 645 -1.29 2.67 56.38
C ALA A 645 -1.68 3.21 55.00
N ALA A 646 -2.94 3.59 54.80
CA ALA A 646 -3.43 4.16 53.56
C ALA A 646 -2.83 5.55 53.27
N GLY A 647 -2.60 6.36 54.31
CA GLY A 647 -1.86 7.62 54.21
C GLY A 647 -0.39 7.42 53.85
N ALA A 648 0.29 6.49 54.53
CA ALA A 648 1.68 6.13 54.24
C ALA A 648 1.84 5.60 52.81
N ILE A 649 1.03 4.62 52.39
CA ILE A 649 1.10 4.02 51.06
C ILE A 649 0.80 5.07 49.97
N ALA A 650 -0.21 5.92 50.14
CA ALA A 650 -0.49 7.01 49.19
C ALA A 650 0.63 8.07 49.15
N GLY A 651 1.37 8.28 50.24
CA GLY A 651 2.55 9.13 50.30
C GLY A 651 3.81 8.49 49.66
N LEU A 652 4.01 7.19 49.85
CA LEU A 652 5.18 6.42 49.40
C LEU A 652 5.16 6.10 47.90
N ILE A 653 3.99 6.01 47.27
CA ILE A 653 3.90 5.98 45.81
C ILE A 653 4.50 7.30 45.27
N PRO A 654 5.60 7.29 44.49
CA PRO A 654 6.17 8.53 43.92
C PRO A 654 5.24 9.09 42.83
N ASN A 655 5.61 10.17 42.14
CA ASN A 655 4.94 10.45 40.87
C ASN A 655 5.40 9.39 39.86
N LEU A 656 4.63 8.30 39.74
CA LEU A 656 5.04 7.08 39.02
C LEU A 656 5.37 7.34 37.53
N ASN A 657 4.82 8.41 36.96
CA ASN A 657 5.07 8.87 35.59
C ASN A 657 4.96 7.73 34.55
N LEU A 658 3.97 6.85 34.76
CA LEU A 658 3.72 5.67 33.94
C LEU A 658 3.30 6.12 32.55
N ASP A 659 4.23 6.03 31.61
CA ASP A 659 4.00 6.38 30.22
C ASP A 659 3.31 5.22 29.51
N PHE A 660 1.99 5.15 29.66
CA PHE A 660 1.12 4.22 28.94
C PHE A 660 0.83 4.69 27.49
N THR A 661 1.74 5.44 26.84
CA THR A 661 1.63 5.74 25.40
C THR A 661 2.09 4.58 24.50
N THR A 662 2.54 3.47 25.09
CA THR A 662 2.78 2.19 24.42
C THR A 662 1.67 1.89 23.40
N PRO A 663 2.01 1.70 22.11
CA PRO A 663 1.02 1.44 21.07
C PRO A 663 0.17 0.20 21.35
N SER A 664 -1.04 0.18 20.77
CA SER A 664 -1.93 -0.98 20.80
C SER A 664 -1.33 -2.09 19.95
N MET A 665 -0.71 -3.08 20.59
CA MET A 665 -0.41 -4.35 19.95
C MET A 665 -1.71 -5.07 19.63
N GLN A 666 -1.85 -5.55 18.41
CA GLN A 666 -2.96 -6.41 18.04
C GLN A 666 -2.59 -7.86 18.39
N LEU A 667 -3.29 -8.44 19.38
CA LEU A 667 -3.14 -9.85 19.75
C LEU A 667 -3.90 -10.76 18.77
N MET A 668 -5.02 -10.26 18.23
CA MET A 668 -5.74 -10.92 17.15
C MET A 668 -6.34 -9.86 16.21
N GLY A 669 -6.15 -10.07 14.90
CA GLY A 669 -6.75 -9.26 13.84
C GLY A 669 -8.29 -9.20 13.92
N PRO A 670 -8.96 -8.33 13.13
CA PRO A 670 -10.43 -8.29 13.06
C PRO A 670 -11.02 -9.57 12.45
N THR A 671 -11.17 -10.61 13.27
CA THR A 671 -11.63 -11.94 12.87
C THR A 671 -13.14 -11.91 12.67
N LYS A 672 -13.58 -12.14 11.43
CA LYS A 672 -14.98 -12.18 11.01
C LYS A 672 -15.64 -13.48 11.47
N LEU A 673 -16.36 -13.44 12.59
CA LEU A 673 -16.99 -14.60 13.22
C LEU A 673 -18.32 -15.00 12.57
N TYR A 674 -19.01 -14.05 11.92
CA TYR A 674 -20.27 -14.27 11.20
C TYR A 674 -20.36 -13.28 10.02
N CYS A 675 -20.92 -13.70 8.89
CA CYS A 675 -21.34 -12.78 7.83
C CYS A 675 -22.56 -13.33 7.07
N LYS A 676 -23.50 -12.45 6.72
CA LYS A 676 -24.65 -12.72 5.84
C LYS A 676 -24.82 -11.58 4.83
N GLU A 677 -24.91 -11.93 3.55
CA GLU A 677 -25.44 -11.06 2.50
C GLU A 677 -26.96 -10.95 2.69
N VAL A 678 -27.44 -9.76 3.12
CA VAL A 678 -28.87 -9.51 3.36
C VAL A 678 -29.58 -8.88 2.17
N PHE A 679 -28.82 -8.37 1.21
CA PHE A 679 -29.31 -7.98 -0.11
C PHE A 679 -28.21 -8.15 -1.14
N THR A 680 -28.55 -8.73 -2.28
CA THR A 680 -27.75 -8.74 -3.50
C THR A 680 -28.60 -8.30 -4.69
N THR A 681 -27.98 -7.69 -5.69
CA THR A 681 -28.67 -7.27 -6.93
C THR A 681 -29.10 -8.47 -7.78
N PRO A 682 -30.25 -8.44 -8.48
CA PRO A 682 -30.67 -9.55 -9.35
C PRO A 682 -29.59 -9.96 -10.36
N GLY A 683 -29.19 -11.24 -10.33
CA GLY A 683 -28.12 -11.78 -11.17
C GLY A 683 -26.70 -11.73 -10.57
N PHE A 684 -26.55 -11.31 -9.31
CA PHE A 684 -25.27 -11.19 -8.57
C PHE A 684 -24.33 -12.38 -8.79
N ASP A 685 -24.79 -13.61 -8.54
CA ASP A 685 -23.98 -14.84 -8.63
C ASP A 685 -23.43 -15.13 -10.04
N THR A 686 -23.94 -14.44 -11.06
CA THR A 686 -23.54 -14.56 -12.48
C THR A 686 -22.83 -13.31 -13.02
N ALA A 687 -22.75 -12.24 -12.23
CA ALA A 687 -22.18 -10.96 -12.64
C ALA A 687 -20.66 -10.95 -12.37
N ALA A 688 -19.84 -10.71 -13.40
CA ALA A 688 -18.38 -10.71 -13.25
C ALA A 688 -17.87 -9.67 -12.21
N CYS A 689 -18.55 -8.53 -12.07
CA CYS A 689 -18.28 -7.50 -11.07
C CYS A 689 -18.76 -7.85 -9.64
N ALA A 690 -19.48 -8.95 -9.44
CA ALA A 690 -19.78 -9.47 -8.10
C ALA A 690 -18.60 -10.24 -7.49
N ALA A 691 -17.57 -10.56 -8.27
CA ALA A 691 -16.41 -11.36 -7.83
C ALA A 691 -15.56 -10.71 -6.72
N GLU A 692 -15.77 -9.42 -6.42
CA GLU A 692 -15.12 -8.66 -5.33
C GLU A 692 -16.14 -8.15 -4.28
N LEU A 693 -17.40 -8.56 -4.38
CA LEU A 693 -18.51 -8.16 -3.52
C LEU A 693 -18.90 -9.30 -2.56
N GLY A 694 -19.84 -9.02 -1.66
CA GLY A 694 -20.37 -10.01 -0.74
C GLY A 694 -19.46 -10.31 0.47
N CYS A 695 -19.84 -11.33 1.22
CA CYS A 695 -19.31 -11.66 2.54
C CYS A 695 -17.85 -12.14 2.51
N LYS A 696 -17.34 -12.58 1.36
CA LYS A 696 -15.92 -12.92 1.18
C LYS A 696 -15.03 -11.69 1.38
N PHE A 697 -15.44 -10.53 0.87
CA PHE A 697 -14.60 -9.32 0.82
C PHE A 697 -14.98 -8.23 1.82
N ALA A 698 -16.20 -8.26 2.36
CA ALA A 698 -16.61 -7.41 3.48
C ALA A 698 -15.72 -7.64 4.71
N GLY A 699 -15.54 -6.62 5.58
CA GLY A 699 -14.71 -6.73 6.79
C GLY A 699 -14.12 -5.40 7.25
N ARG A 700 -13.70 -5.31 8.52
CA ARG A 700 -12.76 -4.26 8.94
C ARG A 700 -11.36 -4.53 8.35
N PRO A 701 -10.66 -3.53 7.80
CA PRO A 701 -9.22 -3.66 7.58
C PRO A 701 -8.51 -3.81 8.94
N PRO A 702 -7.37 -4.51 9.01
CA PRO A 702 -6.54 -4.48 10.21
C PRO A 702 -6.12 -3.02 10.51
N PRO A 703 -6.03 -2.60 11.79
CA PRO A 703 -5.43 -1.34 12.15
C PRO A 703 -4.03 -1.21 11.53
N PRO A 704 -3.60 -0.02 11.07
CA PRO A 704 -2.24 0.18 10.59
C PRO A 704 -1.27 -0.13 11.74
N MET A 705 -0.47 -1.19 11.57
CA MET A 705 0.45 -1.64 12.61
C MET A 705 1.44 -0.53 12.94
N VAL A 706 1.50 -0.17 14.22
CA VAL A 706 2.48 0.80 14.74
C VAL A 706 3.69 0.01 15.17
N THR A 707 4.71 -0.09 14.30
CA THR A 707 6.02 -0.66 14.64
C THR A 707 6.55 0.00 15.90
N ILE A 708 6.75 -0.79 16.95
CA ILE A 708 7.19 -0.30 18.26
C ILE A 708 8.72 -0.28 18.25
N LEU A 709 9.34 0.83 18.65
CA LEU A 709 10.80 0.94 18.72
C LEU A 709 11.29 0.63 20.16
N PRO A 710 12.40 -0.11 20.33
CA PRO A 710 12.87 -0.54 21.66
C PRO A 710 13.07 0.61 22.66
N ALA A 711 12.67 0.35 23.91
CA ALA A 711 12.35 1.38 24.90
C ALA A 711 13.55 1.97 25.67
N ALA A 712 14.63 2.31 24.97
CA ALA A 712 15.92 2.70 25.55
C ALA A 712 16.37 4.14 25.23
N GLN A 713 15.51 5.15 25.47
CA GLN A 713 15.89 6.57 25.35
C GLN A 713 15.09 7.52 26.26
N ILE A 714 15.75 8.15 27.23
CA ILE A 714 15.28 9.38 27.88
C ILE A 714 16.44 10.38 27.97
N ALA A 715 16.30 11.49 27.24
CA ALA A 715 16.92 12.80 27.44
C ALA A 715 18.41 12.87 27.84
N GLU A 716 19.29 12.93 26.83
CA GLU A 716 20.39 13.90 26.86
C GLU A 716 20.61 14.49 25.45
N HIS A 717 21.51 15.48 25.31
CA HIS A 717 21.60 16.38 24.16
C HIS A 717 22.38 15.74 22.98
N ASP A 718 21.88 14.62 22.44
CA ASP A 718 22.59 13.80 21.46
C ASP A 718 22.78 14.49 20.09
N TRP A 719 24.01 14.42 19.58
CA TRP A 719 24.37 14.82 18.21
C TRP A 719 24.27 13.66 17.22
N GLY A 720 24.15 12.43 17.72
CA GLY A 720 23.92 11.22 16.96
C GLY A 720 22.63 11.25 16.14
N ALA A 721 22.57 10.35 15.16
CA ALA A 721 21.32 10.04 14.46
C ALA A 721 20.42 9.16 15.33
N TRP A 722 20.99 8.38 16.25
CA TRP A 722 20.30 7.40 17.09
C TRP A 722 19.37 8.04 18.12
N GLY A 723 19.71 9.21 18.69
CA GLY A 723 18.84 9.99 19.57
C GLY A 723 17.69 10.73 18.88
N ARG A 724 17.42 10.46 17.59
CA ARG A 724 16.34 11.10 16.81
C ARG A 724 15.21 10.10 16.62
N SER A 725 13.98 10.51 16.91
CA SER A 725 12.80 9.71 16.58
C SER A 725 12.71 9.45 15.08
N ILE A 726 12.48 8.20 14.71
CA ILE A 726 12.13 7.83 13.34
C ILE A 726 10.77 8.45 13.02
N GLY A 727 10.66 9.10 11.87
CA GLY A 727 9.46 9.81 11.44
C GLY A 727 9.49 10.10 9.94
N ALA A 728 8.49 10.83 9.46
CA ALA A 728 8.40 11.19 8.04
C ALA A 728 9.69 11.91 7.57
N ALA A 729 10.25 11.46 6.44
CA ALA A 729 11.53 11.92 5.94
C ALA A 729 11.52 13.43 5.60
N GLN A 730 12.12 14.26 6.46
CA GLN A 730 12.26 15.69 6.26
C GLN A 730 13.66 16.04 5.74
N GLY A 731 13.74 16.83 4.67
CA GLY A 731 15.01 17.26 4.08
C GLY A 731 15.79 16.16 3.36
N ILE A 732 15.15 15.02 3.09
CA ILE A 732 15.66 13.97 2.20
C ILE A 732 14.92 14.07 0.86
N SER A 733 15.66 14.09 -0.24
CA SER A 733 15.12 13.97 -1.59
C SER A 733 15.95 12.95 -2.39
N PHE A 734 15.41 12.48 -3.51
CA PHE A 734 16.01 11.43 -4.33
C PHE A 734 16.24 11.93 -5.76
N GLY A 735 16.97 11.13 -6.53
CA GLY A 735 17.01 11.20 -7.98
C GLY A 735 17.83 10.06 -8.53
N PHE A 736 18.11 10.09 -9.84
CA PHE A 736 18.80 8.99 -10.51
C PHE A 736 20.14 8.64 -9.83
N GLN A 737 20.19 7.47 -9.20
CA GLN A 737 21.31 6.91 -8.41
C GLN A 737 21.87 7.82 -7.29
N PHE A 738 21.06 8.72 -6.69
CA PHE A 738 21.49 9.49 -5.51
C PHE A 738 20.40 9.73 -4.47
N ILE A 739 20.82 9.80 -3.20
CA ILE A 739 20.04 10.34 -2.09
C ILE A 739 20.62 11.71 -1.72
N GLN A 740 19.79 12.74 -1.69
CA GLN A 740 20.12 14.06 -1.18
C GLN A 740 19.67 14.17 0.28
N ILE A 741 20.57 14.62 1.16
CA ILE A 741 20.32 14.84 2.59
C ILE A 741 20.73 16.28 2.89
N GLY A 742 19.74 17.16 3.03
CA GLY A 742 19.96 18.60 3.19
C GLY A 742 20.69 19.22 1.99
N LYS A 743 21.97 19.58 2.17
CA LYS A 743 22.84 20.20 1.15
C LYS A 743 23.85 19.23 0.50
N PHE A 744 23.85 17.96 0.89
CA PHE A 744 24.74 16.94 0.37
C PHE A 744 23.96 15.90 -0.45
N ARG A 745 24.60 15.30 -1.45
CA ARG A 745 24.15 14.11 -2.18
C ARG A 745 25.13 12.98 -1.97
N VAL A 746 24.63 11.78 -1.69
CA VAL A 746 25.38 10.52 -1.75
C VAL A 746 24.87 9.77 -2.98
N GLY A 747 25.72 9.48 -3.96
CA GLY A 747 25.26 8.87 -5.21
C GLY A 747 26.35 8.44 -6.19
N ALA A 748 26.01 7.48 -7.04
CA ALA A 748 26.90 6.95 -8.07
C ALA A 748 26.91 7.88 -9.29
N VAL A 749 28.05 8.53 -9.55
CA VAL A 749 28.25 9.45 -10.69
C VAL A 749 28.36 8.67 -12.01
N ASP A 750 28.90 7.46 -11.97
CA ASP A 750 28.99 6.50 -13.06
C ASP A 750 29.20 5.09 -12.48
N GLU A 751 29.58 4.12 -13.32
CA GLU A 751 29.97 2.76 -12.92
C GLU A 751 31.38 2.68 -12.27
N GLY A 752 32.05 3.82 -12.09
CA GLY A 752 33.41 3.92 -11.53
C GLY A 752 33.48 4.64 -10.19
N HIS A 753 32.50 5.50 -9.88
CA HIS A 753 32.60 6.48 -8.79
C HIS A 753 31.29 6.67 -8.01
N LEU A 754 31.27 6.28 -6.74
CA LEU A 754 30.28 6.73 -5.74
C LEU A 754 30.83 7.96 -5.02
N THR A 755 30.02 9.00 -4.83
CA THR A 755 30.51 10.26 -4.25
C THR A 755 29.58 10.88 -3.21
N ILE A 756 30.17 11.72 -2.35
CA ILE A 756 29.49 12.59 -1.40
C ILE A 756 29.74 14.04 -1.84
N ALA A 757 28.73 14.68 -2.43
CA ALA A 757 28.86 15.99 -3.10
C ALA A 757 27.93 17.07 -2.50
N HIS A 758 28.50 18.23 -2.19
CA HIS A 758 27.78 19.39 -1.66
C HIS A 758 27.26 20.32 -2.76
N ILE A 759 26.10 20.94 -2.54
CA ILE A 759 25.42 21.87 -3.48
C ILE A 759 26.30 23.02 -3.99
N GLY A 760 27.35 23.39 -3.25
CA GLY A 760 28.37 24.36 -3.68
C GLY A 760 29.34 23.86 -4.76
N GLY A 761 29.04 22.77 -5.47
CA GLY A 761 29.92 22.20 -6.50
C GLY A 761 31.19 21.55 -5.95
N HIS A 762 31.13 21.02 -4.72
CA HIS A 762 32.29 20.43 -4.04
C HIS A 762 32.02 19.00 -3.60
N THR A 763 32.75 18.06 -4.18
CA THR A 763 32.77 16.66 -3.77
C THR A 763 33.74 16.49 -2.60
N ALA A 764 33.19 16.08 -1.46
CA ALA A 764 33.91 15.86 -0.21
C ALA A 764 34.60 14.49 -0.17
N GLN A 765 33.97 13.48 -0.76
CA GLN A 765 34.51 12.12 -0.83
C GLN A 765 34.16 11.45 -2.16
N ILE A 766 35.11 10.70 -2.72
CA ILE A 766 34.93 9.78 -3.85
C ILE A 766 35.37 8.38 -3.42
N PHE A 767 34.57 7.38 -3.76
CA PHE A 767 34.81 5.95 -3.59
C PHE A 767 34.87 5.31 -4.98
N ARG A 768 35.92 4.56 -5.30
CA ARG A 768 36.15 4.03 -6.66
C ARG A 768 35.90 2.52 -6.77
N SER A 769 35.44 2.08 -7.94
CA SER A 769 35.17 0.65 -8.26
C SER A 769 36.42 -0.24 -8.25
N ASP A 770 37.62 0.35 -8.26
CA ASP A 770 38.92 -0.29 -8.05
C ASP A 770 39.29 -0.47 -6.56
N GLY A 771 38.39 -0.11 -5.64
CA GLY A 771 38.59 -0.21 -4.20
C GLY A 771 39.38 0.95 -3.57
N THR A 772 39.81 1.95 -4.35
CA THR A 772 40.54 3.11 -3.81
C THR A 772 39.62 4.27 -3.37
N LEU A 773 40.14 5.09 -2.46
CA LEU A 773 39.41 6.21 -1.86
C LEU A 773 40.09 7.55 -2.20
N HIS A 774 39.32 8.50 -2.72
CA HIS A 774 39.79 9.79 -3.25
C HIS A 774 39.20 10.96 -2.43
N PRO A 775 39.93 11.52 -1.45
CA PRO A 775 39.41 12.61 -0.62
C PRO A 775 39.22 13.92 -1.41
N GLY A 776 38.27 14.73 -0.94
CA GLY A 776 37.99 16.09 -1.40
C GLY A 776 38.79 17.18 -0.65
N PRO A 777 38.46 18.47 -0.88
CA PRO A 777 37.44 18.96 -1.81
C PRO A 777 37.87 18.83 -3.28
N ARG A 778 36.95 18.44 -4.15
CA ARG A 778 37.12 18.40 -5.62
C ARG A 778 35.91 19.01 -6.31
N THR A 779 36.08 19.53 -7.53
CA THR A 779 34.98 20.12 -8.33
C THR A 779 34.43 19.18 -9.40
N ALA A 780 35.08 18.03 -9.62
CA ALA A 780 34.61 16.95 -10.49
C ALA A 780 33.97 15.81 -9.67
N TRP A 781 33.29 14.89 -10.36
CA TRP A 781 32.59 13.74 -9.77
C TRP A 781 31.52 14.15 -8.75
N SER A 782 30.52 14.88 -9.24
CA SER A 782 29.38 15.40 -8.47
C SER A 782 28.08 14.94 -9.13
N THR A 783 27.08 14.58 -8.32
CA THR A 783 25.73 14.22 -8.81
C THR A 783 24.78 15.42 -8.90
N TRP A 784 25.29 16.65 -8.75
CA TRP A 784 24.51 17.89 -8.88
C TRP A 784 24.26 18.34 -10.34
N ASP A 785 24.78 17.59 -11.32
CA ASP A 785 24.45 17.71 -12.74
C ASP A 785 23.09 17.09 -13.11
N ARG A 786 22.53 16.27 -12.20
CA ARG A 786 21.24 15.57 -12.31
C ARG A 786 20.12 16.31 -11.57
N PRO A 787 18.86 16.26 -12.05
CA PRO A 787 17.71 16.76 -11.28
C PRO A 787 17.41 15.88 -10.06
N GLU A 788 16.64 16.39 -9.11
CA GLU A 788 15.86 15.54 -8.19
C GLU A 788 14.78 14.81 -8.99
N SER A 789 14.58 13.52 -8.75
CA SER A 789 13.61 12.68 -9.45
C SER A 789 13.12 11.50 -8.60
N VAL A 790 12.38 10.56 -9.19
CA VAL A 790 12.14 9.24 -8.59
C VAL A 790 13.48 8.56 -8.20
N PRO A 791 13.51 7.66 -7.20
CA PRO A 791 14.71 6.92 -6.79
C PRO A 791 15.15 5.84 -7.79
N ALA A 792 15.18 6.16 -9.10
CA ALA A 792 15.62 5.25 -10.15
C ALA A 792 17.10 4.88 -9.99
N GLY A 793 17.42 3.60 -10.11
CA GLY A 793 18.77 3.08 -9.86
C GLY A 793 19.20 3.10 -8.39
N ILE A 794 18.24 3.26 -7.47
CA ILE A 794 18.41 3.06 -6.03
C ILE A 794 17.59 1.83 -5.65
N THR A 795 18.21 0.87 -4.96
CA THR A 795 17.51 -0.26 -4.35
C THR A 795 17.99 -0.46 -2.92
N ALA A 796 17.18 -1.11 -2.09
CA ALA A 796 17.52 -1.51 -0.74
C ALA A 796 17.39 -3.03 -0.62
N GLY A 797 18.11 -3.62 0.31
CA GLY A 797 17.99 -5.04 0.68
C GLY A 797 18.37 -5.24 2.14
N ASP A 798 18.55 -6.48 2.57
CA ASP A 798 18.92 -6.79 3.95
C ASP A 798 20.17 -6.01 4.40
N ARG A 799 19.95 -5.02 5.26
CA ARG A 799 20.93 -4.11 5.84
C ARG A 799 21.85 -3.42 4.81
N PHE A 800 21.41 -3.25 3.56
CA PHE A 800 22.16 -2.49 2.54
C PHE A 800 21.30 -1.53 1.69
N LEU A 801 21.94 -0.46 1.25
CA LEU A 801 21.48 0.47 0.22
C LEU A 801 22.40 0.34 -1.01
N GLN A 802 21.82 0.13 -2.19
CA GLN A 802 22.51 0.11 -3.46
C GLN A 802 22.25 1.40 -4.25
N LEU A 803 23.31 2.01 -4.77
CA LEU A 803 23.30 3.20 -5.61
C LEU A 803 24.07 2.86 -6.89
N GLY A 804 23.34 2.60 -7.99
CA GLY A 804 23.93 2.03 -9.20
C GLY A 804 24.59 0.68 -8.93
N LYS A 805 25.92 0.61 -9.09
CA LYS A 805 26.74 -0.59 -8.82
C LYS A 805 27.41 -0.62 -7.44
N PHE A 806 27.22 0.42 -6.62
CA PHE A 806 27.82 0.52 -5.29
C PHE A 806 26.83 0.10 -4.23
N ARG A 807 27.28 -0.62 -3.19
CA ARG A 807 26.48 -0.93 -1.99
C ARG A 807 27.12 -0.34 -0.74
N LEU A 808 26.30 0.36 0.04
CA LEU A 808 26.61 0.84 1.37
C LEU A 808 25.75 0.05 2.36
N GLY A 809 26.35 -0.69 3.29
CA GLY A 809 25.56 -1.59 4.13
C GLY A 809 26.33 -2.19 5.30
N ASP A 810 25.58 -2.70 6.27
CA ASP A 810 26.10 -3.36 7.46
C ASP A 810 26.27 -4.88 7.22
N ALA A 811 27.50 -5.35 7.39
CA ALA A 811 27.90 -6.73 7.12
C ALA A 811 27.50 -7.70 8.23
N ASP A 812 27.61 -7.29 9.49
CA ASP A 812 27.55 -8.20 10.65
C ASP A 812 27.08 -7.54 11.97
N GLY A 813 26.80 -6.24 11.98
CA GLY A 813 26.49 -5.44 13.17
C GLY A 813 27.71 -4.74 13.78
N HIS A 814 28.90 -4.97 13.23
CA HIS A 814 30.17 -4.39 13.65
C HIS A 814 30.96 -3.73 12.51
N HIS A 815 30.64 -4.01 11.25
CA HIS A 815 31.35 -3.52 10.07
C HIS A 815 30.36 -2.94 9.03
N PHE A 816 30.27 -1.62 8.95
CA PHE A 816 29.60 -0.94 7.84
C PHE A 816 30.58 -0.78 6.67
N LEU A 817 30.19 -1.28 5.50
CA LEU A 817 31.02 -1.36 4.30
C LEU A 817 30.53 -0.39 3.22
N VAL A 818 31.46 0.12 2.43
CA VAL A 818 31.21 0.65 1.08
C VAL A 818 31.88 -0.29 0.08
N THR A 819 31.10 -0.85 -0.84
CA THR A 819 31.51 -1.90 -1.78
C THR A 819 31.04 -1.60 -3.21
N HIS A 820 31.57 -2.34 -4.18
CA HIS A 820 31.21 -2.28 -5.60
C HIS A 820 30.98 -3.68 -6.18
N ASP A 821 30.15 -3.80 -7.22
CA ASP A 821 29.78 -5.07 -7.86
C ASP A 821 30.98 -5.87 -8.44
N SER A 822 32.09 -5.18 -8.73
CA SER A 822 33.39 -5.71 -9.15
C SER A 822 34.10 -6.60 -8.12
N GLY A 823 33.51 -6.86 -6.96
CA GLY A 823 34.14 -7.64 -5.89
C GLY A 823 35.15 -6.84 -5.05
N GLN A 824 35.00 -5.50 -4.99
CA GLN A 824 35.86 -4.61 -4.21
C GLN A 824 35.11 -3.96 -3.03
N THR A 825 35.73 -4.04 -1.85
CA THR A 825 35.42 -3.26 -0.66
C THR A 825 36.35 -2.04 -0.63
N ILE A 826 35.75 -0.86 -0.66
CA ILE A 826 36.41 0.44 -0.84
C ILE A 826 36.76 1.07 0.51
N GLN A 827 35.87 0.89 1.49
CA GLN A 827 36.04 1.41 2.84
C GLN A 827 35.25 0.57 3.84
N ILE A 828 35.84 0.33 5.01
CA ILE A 828 35.18 -0.28 6.18
C ILE A 828 35.16 0.74 7.32
N TYR A 829 34.01 0.87 7.98
CA TYR A 829 33.82 1.61 9.22
C TYR A 829 33.42 0.60 10.30
N ARG A 830 34.17 0.55 11.40
CA ARG A 830 34.00 -0.43 12.46
C ARG A 830 33.22 0.17 13.64
N GLY A 831 32.52 -0.68 14.39
CA GLY A 831 31.75 -0.28 15.58
C GLY A 831 32.59 0.36 16.70
N ASP A 832 33.91 0.14 16.70
CA ASP A 832 34.88 0.82 17.57
C ASP A 832 35.35 2.20 17.04
N GLY A 833 34.73 2.68 15.94
CA GLY A 833 35.07 3.93 15.27
C GLY A 833 36.27 3.87 14.33
N THR A 834 36.98 2.74 14.25
CA THR A 834 38.16 2.62 13.38
C THR A 834 37.77 2.48 11.90
N GLN A 835 38.64 3.00 11.02
CA GLN A 835 38.46 2.97 9.58
C GLN A 835 39.55 2.10 8.94
N HIS A 836 39.13 1.10 8.14
CA HIS A 836 40.06 0.32 7.32
C HIS A 836 39.82 0.67 5.84
N PRO A 837 40.77 1.35 5.17
CA PRO A 837 40.63 1.68 3.76
C PRO A 837 40.79 0.43 2.88
N GLY A 838 40.17 0.47 1.69
CA GLY A 838 40.44 -0.44 0.59
C GLY A 838 41.72 -0.07 -0.18
N PRO A 839 42.03 -0.78 -1.27
CA PRO A 839 41.25 -1.87 -1.87
C PRO A 839 41.34 -3.18 -1.07
N ARG A 840 40.21 -3.88 -0.92
CA ARG A 840 40.08 -5.19 -0.27
C ARG A 840 39.01 -6.02 -0.97
N THR A 841 39.15 -7.33 -0.99
CA THR A 841 38.14 -8.26 -1.56
C THR A 841 37.50 -9.17 -0.52
N ASP A 842 38.13 -9.32 0.65
CA ASP A 842 37.79 -10.30 1.69
C ASP A 842 36.48 -10.01 2.44
N TRP A 843 35.95 -8.80 2.32
CA TRP A 843 34.66 -8.39 2.92
C TRP A 843 33.53 -8.19 1.92
N THR A 844 33.79 -8.25 0.60
CA THR A 844 32.79 -7.77 -0.37
C THR A 844 31.56 -8.67 -0.41
N ALA A 845 31.76 -9.98 -0.35
CA ALA A 845 30.68 -10.98 -0.37
C ALA A 845 29.63 -10.76 0.75
N ALA A 846 30.02 -10.19 1.89
CA ALA A 846 29.15 -10.00 3.05
C ALA A 846 27.91 -9.12 2.76
N ILE A 847 28.02 -8.16 1.82
CA ILE A 847 26.86 -7.37 1.36
C ILE A 847 26.63 -7.40 -0.16
N SER A 848 27.57 -7.86 -0.99
CA SER A 848 27.36 -7.96 -2.44
C SER A 848 26.51 -9.16 -2.87
N THR A 849 26.46 -10.22 -2.06
CA THR A 849 25.67 -11.44 -2.35
C THR A 849 24.19 -11.32 -2.00
N ARG A 850 23.81 -10.36 -1.14
CA ARG A 850 22.43 -10.20 -0.66
C ARG A 850 21.49 -9.76 -1.78
N SER A 851 20.25 -10.23 -1.74
CA SER A 851 19.21 -9.79 -2.68
C SER A 851 18.60 -8.44 -2.27
N PRO A 852 18.19 -7.57 -3.21
CA PRO A 852 17.30 -6.46 -2.93
C PRO A 852 15.95 -6.96 -2.37
N SER A 853 15.33 -6.18 -1.49
CA SER A 853 14.05 -6.53 -0.87
C SER A 853 12.91 -6.47 -1.88
N ALA A 854 11.99 -7.45 -1.86
CA ALA A 854 10.93 -7.61 -2.85
C ALA A 854 9.95 -6.42 -2.97
N TRP A 855 9.83 -5.58 -1.93
CA TRP A 855 9.03 -4.34 -1.94
C TRP A 855 9.74 -3.14 -2.57
N THR A 856 11.08 -3.15 -2.63
CA THR A 856 11.78 -2.25 -3.55
C THR A 856 11.40 -2.74 -4.93
N CYS A 857 11.06 -1.83 -5.85
CA CYS A 857 10.59 -2.24 -7.17
C CYS A 857 11.66 -3.12 -7.80
N LYS A 858 11.40 -4.43 -7.84
CA LYS A 858 12.27 -5.37 -8.51
C LYS A 858 12.44 -4.85 -9.92
N ASP A 859 13.66 -4.92 -10.40
CA ASP A 859 13.95 -4.56 -11.77
C ASP A 859 13.69 -3.06 -12.06
N LEU A 860 13.57 -2.14 -11.08
CA LEU A 860 13.47 -0.67 -11.37
C LEU A 860 14.65 -0.11 -12.18
N PRO A 861 15.92 -0.52 -11.92
CA PRO A 861 17.02 -0.20 -12.83
C PRO A 861 16.78 -0.79 -14.23
N GLU A 862 16.25 -2.01 -14.30
CA GLU A 862 16.09 -2.83 -15.50
C GLU A 862 14.85 -2.45 -16.35
N MET A 863 13.80 -1.89 -15.76
CA MET A 863 12.63 -1.32 -16.45
C MET A 863 13.01 -0.14 -17.37
N ALA A 864 14.14 0.51 -17.11
CA ALA A 864 14.69 1.52 -18.01
C ALA A 864 15.44 0.94 -19.22
N TYR A 865 15.74 -0.35 -19.20
CA TYR A 865 16.12 -1.18 -20.36
C TYR A 865 14.86 -1.86 -20.94
N GLY A 866 13.84 -2.06 -20.10
CA GLY A 866 12.62 -2.79 -20.41
C GLY A 866 12.87 -4.29 -20.55
N ALA A 867 11.92 -5.01 -21.13
CA ALA A 867 12.16 -6.36 -21.67
C ALA A 867 12.92 -6.31 -23.03
N CYS A 868 13.69 -5.25 -23.26
CA CYS A 868 14.40 -4.99 -24.51
C CYS A 868 15.89 -5.26 -24.28
N ASP A 869 16.46 -6.18 -25.07
CA ASP A 869 17.80 -6.75 -24.87
C ASP A 869 18.88 -5.65 -24.74
N LYS A 870 19.89 -5.87 -23.88
CA LYS A 870 21.08 -5.01 -23.76
C LYS A 870 21.81 -4.85 -25.10
N GLY A 871 21.65 -5.78 -26.04
CA GLY A 871 22.12 -5.66 -27.41
C GLY A 871 21.35 -4.67 -28.30
N TRP A 872 20.16 -4.20 -27.93
CA TRP A 872 19.26 -3.42 -28.78
C TRP A 872 19.50 -1.90 -28.66
N ALA A 873 19.06 -1.29 -27.56
CA ALA A 873 19.30 0.11 -27.23
C ALA A 873 19.18 0.30 -25.71
N GLY A 874 20.00 1.20 -25.14
CA GLY A 874 19.95 1.58 -23.74
C GLY A 874 19.66 3.07 -23.57
N PHE A 875 19.26 3.48 -22.37
CA PHE A 875 18.96 4.87 -22.04
C PHE A 875 19.63 5.31 -20.74
N GLY A 876 19.59 6.61 -20.46
CA GLY A 876 19.96 7.21 -19.18
C GLY A 876 19.77 8.72 -19.21
N ASP A 877 20.31 9.43 -18.22
CA ASP A 877 20.17 10.88 -18.11
C ASP A 877 20.70 11.62 -19.34
N ARG A 878 19.75 12.09 -20.16
CA ARG A 878 19.95 12.82 -21.42
C ARG A 878 20.87 12.08 -22.40
N PHE A 879 20.78 10.75 -22.49
CA PHE A 879 21.46 9.99 -23.55
C PHE A 879 20.72 8.73 -24.02
N ILE A 880 20.96 8.36 -25.28
CA ILE A 880 20.65 7.02 -25.83
C ILE A 880 21.98 6.30 -26.05
N GLN A 881 22.05 5.01 -25.71
CA GLN A 881 23.09 4.09 -26.15
C GLN A 881 22.58 3.19 -27.28
N LEU A 882 23.36 3.06 -28.33
CA LEU A 882 23.11 2.19 -29.48
C LEU A 882 24.38 1.35 -29.71
N GLY A 883 24.37 0.10 -29.23
CA GLY A 883 25.56 -0.75 -29.20
C GLY A 883 26.69 -0.12 -28.39
N ASP A 884 27.87 0.00 -29.01
CA ASP A 884 29.09 0.58 -28.42
C ASP A 884 29.14 2.12 -28.45
N TRP A 885 28.04 2.79 -28.79
CA TRP A 885 27.98 4.23 -29.02
C TRP A 885 26.89 4.92 -28.19
N ARG A 886 27.12 6.18 -27.80
CA ARG A 886 26.14 7.04 -27.12
C ARG A 886 25.93 8.36 -27.84
N LEU A 887 24.68 8.81 -27.88
CA LEU A 887 24.26 10.14 -28.33
C LEU A 887 23.66 10.88 -27.13
N ALA A 888 24.18 12.05 -26.79
CA ALA A 888 23.86 12.68 -25.50
C ALA A 888 23.84 14.20 -25.51
N ALA A 889 22.92 14.80 -24.75
CA ALA A 889 23.05 16.18 -24.29
C ALA A 889 23.87 16.16 -22.98
N ILE A 890 25.15 16.53 -23.10
CA ILE A 890 26.08 16.56 -21.97
C ILE A 890 25.67 17.67 -20.99
N ASP A 891 25.30 18.84 -21.51
CA ASP A 891 24.76 19.94 -20.71
C ASP A 891 23.72 20.75 -21.53
N HIS A 892 23.43 21.98 -21.10
CA HIS A 892 22.50 22.89 -21.79
C HIS A 892 23.06 23.57 -23.05
N ARG A 893 24.30 23.25 -23.44
CA ARG A 893 25.02 23.82 -24.58
C ARG A 893 25.71 22.79 -25.47
N HIS A 894 25.95 21.57 -25.03
CA HIS A 894 26.73 20.57 -25.76
C HIS A 894 25.94 19.30 -26.00
N PHE A 895 25.79 18.92 -27.27
CA PHE A 895 25.40 17.57 -27.69
C PHE A 895 26.62 16.84 -28.24
N SER A 896 26.70 15.51 -28.09
CA SER A 896 27.83 14.73 -28.61
C SER A 896 27.46 13.31 -29.06
N ILE A 897 28.34 12.73 -29.88
CA ILE A 897 28.41 11.30 -30.15
C ILE A 897 29.76 10.77 -29.66
N SER A 898 29.73 9.76 -28.78
CA SER A 898 30.93 9.17 -28.17
C SER A 898 30.89 7.64 -28.12
N HIS A 899 32.02 7.01 -28.37
CA HIS A 899 32.22 5.55 -28.31
C HIS A 899 32.71 5.10 -26.92
N LYS A 900 32.47 3.83 -26.57
CA LYS A 900 32.84 3.25 -25.26
C LYS A 900 34.33 3.32 -24.93
N ASP A 901 35.21 3.44 -25.93
CA ASP A 901 36.66 3.64 -25.76
C ASP A 901 37.01 5.03 -25.18
N GLY A 902 36.01 5.82 -24.77
CA GLY A 902 36.18 7.15 -24.17
C GLY A 902 36.39 8.26 -25.20
N ILE A 903 36.19 7.96 -26.50
CA ILE A 903 36.41 8.91 -27.60
C ILE A 903 35.10 9.57 -28.02
N THR A 904 35.04 10.88 -27.86
CA THR A 904 34.02 11.74 -28.48
C THR A 904 34.42 12.02 -29.93
N SER A 905 33.53 11.64 -30.85
CA SER A 905 33.78 11.72 -32.30
C SER A 905 33.26 13.01 -32.93
N GLN A 906 32.23 13.63 -32.33
CA GLN A 906 31.75 14.95 -32.71
C GLN A 906 30.98 15.59 -31.55
N ILE A 907 31.08 16.92 -31.43
CA ILE A 907 30.32 17.76 -30.51
C ILE A 907 29.61 18.84 -31.33
N TRP A 908 28.36 19.12 -30.99
CA TRP A 908 27.60 20.27 -31.48
C TRP A 908 27.36 21.21 -30.30
N HIS A 909 27.66 22.51 -30.49
CA HIS A 909 27.47 23.54 -29.47
C HIS A 909 26.22 24.38 -29.78
N ALA A 910 25.53 24.87 -28.74
CA ALA A 910 24.20 25.51 -28.83
C ALA A 910 24.15 26.77 -29.72
N GLU A 911 25.28 27.43 -29.99
CA GLU A 911 25.34 28.52 -30.98
C GLU A 911 25.23 28.02 -32.44
N GLY A 912 25.25 26.70 -32.66
CA GLY A 912 25.22 26.03 -33.95
C GLY A 912 26.59 25.60 -34.48
N SER A 913 27.67 25.82 -33.73
CA SER A 913 29.03 25.42 -34.13
C SER A 913 29.29 23.91 -33.93
N VAL A 914 30.27 23.38 -34.67
CA VAL A 914 30.55 21.95 -34.77
C VAL A 914 32.03 21.68 -34.51
N HIS A 915 32.33 20.77 -33.59
CA HIS A 915 33.70 20.40 -33.23
C HIS A 915 33.92 18.90 -33.52
N PRO A 916 34.77 18.54 -34.51
CA PRO A 916 35.09 17.16 -34.81
C PRO A 916 36.03 16.54 -33.76
N GLY A 917 36.02 15.21 -33.67
CA GLY A 917 36.99 14.41 -32.91
C GLY A 917 38.31 14.17 -33.66
N PRO A 918 39.21 13.35 -33.09
CA PRO A 918 39.10 12.70 -31.78
C PRO A 918 39.21 13.66 -30.60
N ARG A 919 38.35 13.43 -29.59
CA ARG A 919 38.32 14.17 -28.33
C ARG A 919 38.04 13.23 -27.16
N HIS A 920 38.45 13.62 -25.94
CA HIS A 920 38.23 12.86 -24.70
C HIS A 920 37.27 13.56 -23.72
N ASP A 921 36.90 14.80 -23.98
CA ASP A 921 35.89 15.55 -23.25
C ASP A 921 34.49 15.36 -23.89
N PHE A 922 33.44 15.74 -23.18
CA PHE A 922 32.04 15.63 -23.62
C PHE A 922 31.58 14.22 -24.01
N SER A 923 32.21 13.17 -23.46
CA SER A 923 31.76 11.77 -23.60
C SER A 923 30.67 11.44 -22.57
N ALA A 924 29.63 10.74 -23.01
CA ALA A 924 28.52 10.31 -22.16
C ALA A 924 28.74 8.93 -21.49
N TRP A 925 29.92 8.34 -21.63
CA TRP A 925 30.23 7.02 -21.04
C TRP A 925 30.46 7.08 -19.53
N GLY A 926 30.85 8.24 -19.00
CA GLY A 926 30.78 8.57 -17.57
C GLY A 926 29.35 8.87 -17.07
N ARG A 927 28.33 8.16 -17.59
CA ARG A 927 26.96 8.16 -17.07
C ARG A 927 26.48 6.71 -16.92
N PRO A 928 25.73 6.36 -15.86
CA PRO A 928 25.12 5.04 -15.76
C PRO A 928 23.98 4.87 -16.77
N LEU A 929 23.77 3.65 -17.26
CA LEU A 929 22.51 3.27 -17.90
C LEU A 929 21.37 3.24 -16.86
N GLY A 930 20.17 3.63 -17.28
CA GLY A 930 18.99 3.75 -16.42
C GLY A 930 17.92 4.65 -17.02
N PHE A 931 17.09 5.28 -16.18
CA PHE A 931 15.87 5.98 -16.62
C PHE A 931 16.18 7.05 -17.70
N PRO A 932 15.37 7.16 -18.78
CA PRO A 932 15.58 8.07 -19.91
C PRO A 932 15.33 9.56 -19.56
N SER A 933 15.97 10.05 -18.51
CA SER A 933 15.70 11.38 -17.94
C SER A 933 15.99 12.50 -18.93
N GLY A 934 15.04 13.43 -19.06
CA GLY A 934 15.12 14.53 -20.01
C GLY A 934 15.05 14.12 -21.48
N ILE A 935 14.53 12.93 -21.80
CA ILE A 935 14.25 12.48 -23.16
C ILE A 935 12.75 12.62 -23.45
N THR A 936 12.37 13.02 -24.67
CA THR A 936 10.96 13.14 -25.10
C THR A 936 10.84 12.85 -26.59
N PHE A 937 9.75 12.23 -27.03
CA PHE A 937 9.54 11.87 -28.44
C PHE A 937 8.55 12.81 -29.12
N GLY A 938 8.59 12.87 -30.45
CA GLY A 938 7.58 13.51 -31.29
C GLY A 938 7.62 12.96 -32.72
N PRO A 939 6.78 13.50 -33.63
CA PRO A 939 6.69 13.03 -35.00
C PRO A 939 8.05 13.14 -35.72
N GLN A 940 8.64 11.99 -36.05
CA GLN A 940 9.96 11.81 -36.66
C GLN A 940 11.11 12.55 -35.93
N PHE A 941 11.00 12.85 -34.63
CA PHE A 941 12.10 13.42 -33.85
C PHE A 941 12.17 12.85 -32.42
N ILE A 942 13.36 12.92 -31.83
CA ILE A 942 13.58 12.77 -30.40
C ILE A 942 14.22 14.05 -29.85
N GLN A 943 13.77 14.47 -28.68
CA GLN A 943 14.36 15.53 -27.88
C GLN A 943 15.19 14.90 -26.76
N ILE A 944 16.39 15.43 -26.54
CA ILE A 944 17.33 15.03 -25.50
C ILE A 944 17.83 16.31 -24.83
N GLY A 945 17.32 16.61 -23.63
CA GLY A 945 17.49 17.92 -23.00
C GLY A 945 16.93 19.05 -23.86
N LYS A 946 17.79 20.00 -24.27
CA LYS A 946 17.47 21.12 -25.18
C LYS A 946 17.79 20.85 -26.65
N TRP A 947 18.21 19.63 -26.98
CA TRP A 947 18.55 19.23 -28.35
C TRP A 947 17.42 18.42 -28.96
N ARG A 948 17.17 18.60 -30.25
CA ARG A 948 16.29 17.73 -31.05
C ARG A 948 17.05 17.15 -32.23
N LEU A 949 16.84 15.87 -32.43
CA LEU A 949 17.36 15.07 -33.54
C LEU A 949 16.16 14.52 -34.30
N GLY A 950 16.05 14.78 -35.60
CA GLY A 950 14.86 14.37 -36.34
C GLY A 950 14.88 14.64 -37.83
N GLN A 951 13.92 14.06 -38.52
CA GLN A 951 13.65 14.29 -39.94
C GLN A 951 12.71 15.50 -40.09
N ILE A 952 13.08 16.47 -40.92
CA ILE A 952 12.22 17.64 -41.25
C ILE A 952 11.28 17.28 -42.40
N ASP A 953 11.81 16.71 -43.46
CA ASP A 953 11.13 16.34 -44.70
C ASP A 953 11.79 15.10 -45.32
N LEU A 954 11.40 14.68 -46.53
CA LEU A 954 11.94 13.47 -47.16
C LEU A 954 13.43 13.55 -47.57
N GLU A 955 14.05 14.74 -47.52
CA GLU A 955 15.45 14.98 -47.89
C GLU A 955 16.36 15.39 -46.72
N HIS A 956 15.82 15.86 -45.59
CA HIS A 956 16.62 16.45 -44.51
C HIS A 956 16.42 15.80 -43.14
N PHE A 957 17.51 15.32 -42.55
CA PHE A 957 17.64 15.03 -41.12
C PHE A 957 18.55 16.08 -40.45
N THR A 958 18.31 16.39 -39.18
CA THR A 958 18.91 17.55 -38.49
C THR A 958 19.27 17.26 -37.03
N ILE A 959 20.26 17.99 -36.52
CA ILE A 959 20.58 18.14 -35.10
C ILE A 959 20.49 19.63 -34.77
N ALA A 960 19.55 20.01 -33.90
CA ALA A 960 19.21 21.40 -33.63
C ALA A 960 18.97 21.70 -32.14
N HIS A 961 19.33 22.90 -31.70
CA HIS A 961 19.16 23.37 -30.33
C HIS A 961 17.91 24.24 -30.17
N GLN A 962 17.41 24.31 -28.93
CA GLN A 962 16.19 25.04 -28.58
C GLN A 962 16.28 26.55 -28.87
N ASP A 963 17.47 27.13 -28.89
CA ASP A 963 17.72 28.56 -29.15
C ASP A 963 17.55 28.97 -30.63
N GLY A 964 16.89 28.14 -31.45
CA GLY A 964 16.62 28.40 -32.87
C GLY A 964 17.75 28.01 -33.83
N THR A 965 18.87 27.51 -33.33
CA THR A 965 20.04 27.11 -34.12
C THR A 965 19.97 25.65 -34.60
N THR A 966 20.20 25.46 -35.89
CA THR A 966 20.51 24.17 -36.51
C THR A 966 22.02 24.00 -36.55
N ALA A 967 22.54 22.96 -35.90
CA ALA A 967 23.98 22.73 -35.77
C ALA A 967 24.54 21.80 -36.86
N GLN A 968 23.76 20.87 -37.40
CA GLN A 968 24.13 20.12 -38.60
C GLN A 968 22.90 19.53 -39.30
N ILE A 969 22.94 19.48 -40.63
CA ILE A 969 21.95 18.87 -41.51
C ILE A 969 22.60 17.75 -42.33
N PHE A 970 21.88 16.66 -42.46
CA PHE A 970 22.25 15.42 -43.15
C PHE A 970 21.26 15.22 -44.30
N ARG A 971 21.73 15.30 -45.55
CA ARG A 971 20.87 15.23 -46.74
C ARG A 971 20.73 13.81 -47.29
N ALA A 972 19.56 13.51 -47.84
CA ALA A 972 19.22 12.23 -48.48
C ALA A 972 20.11 11.84 -49.67
N ASP A 973 20.76 12.83 -50.30
CA ASP A 973 21.78 12.66 -51.35
C ASP A 973 23.17 12.26 -50.81
N GLY A 974 23.36 12.25 -49.49
CA GLY A 974 24.61 11.91 -48.81
C GLY A 974 25.47 13.11 -48.42
N THR A 975 25.05 14.35 -48.70
CA THR A 975 25.81 15.56 -48.32
C THR A 975 25.54 16.06 -46.89
N LEU A 976 26.46 16.89 -46.38
CA LEU A 976 26.43 17.44 -45.03
C LEU A 976 26.51 18.97 -45.07
N HIS A 977 25.65 19.63 -44.28
CA HIS A 977 25.66 21.08 -44.09
C HIS A 977 25.81 21.42 -42.61
N ASN A 978 26.97 21.97 -42.24
CA ASN A 978 27.26 22.36 -40.86
C ASN A 978 26.59 23.69 -40.49
N GLY A 979 26.33 23.86 -39.19
CA GLY A 979 25.90 25.13 -38.62
C GLY A 979 27.02 26.17 -38.50
N PRO A 980 26.71 27.37 -37.99
CA PRO A 980 25.40 27.77 -37.47
C PRO A 980 24.40 28.11 -38.59
N ARG A 981 23.21 27.52 -38.54
CA ARG A 981 22.09 27.77 -39.47
C ARG A 981 20.78 27.91 -38.68
N THR A 982 19.70 28.35 -39.31
CA THR A 982 18.38 28.55 -38.68
C THR A 982 17.23 27.86 -39.42
N ASP A 983 17.44 27.48 -40.67
CA ASP A 983 16.58 26.60 -41.45
C ASP A 983 16.77 25.12 -41.08
N TYR A 984 15.79 24.28 -41.43
CA TYR A 984 15.73 22.85 -41.08
C TYR A 984 15.93 22.55 -39.58
N ASN A 985 15.41 23.39 -38.70
CA ASN A 985 15.48 23.20 -37.25
C ASN A 985 14.35 22.26 -36.76
N ALA A 986 14.67 21.19 -36.03
CA ALA A 986 13.68 20.24 -35.48
C ALA A 986 12.75 20.81 -34.39
N TRP A 987 13.02 22.02 -33.89
CA TRP A 987 12.10 22.79 -33.05
C TRP A 987 10.94 23.43 -33.82
N SER A 988 10.98 23.42 -35.16
CA SER A 988 9.82 23.76 -36.01
C SER A 988 8.73 22.68 -36.05
N ARG A 989 8.93 21.53 -35.39
CA ARG A 989 7.97 20.41 -35.37
C ARG A 989 7.22 20.35 -34.04
N SER A 990 5.90 20.20 -34.11
CA SER A 990 5.03 19.99 -32.94
C SER A 990 5.46 18.80 -32.08
N SER A 991 5.54 18.95 -30.75
CA SER A 991 5.60 17.77 -29.88
C SER A 991 4.26 17.02 -29.92
N GLY A 992 4.31 15.69 -29.99
CA GLY A 992 3.17 14.84 -30.29
C GLY A 992 3.52 13.37 -30.06
N PRO A 993 2.83 12.41 -30.72
CA PRO A 993 3.20 11.00 -30.62
C PRO A 993 4.57 10.72 -31.25
N ALA A 994 5.20 9.61 -30.88
CA ALA A 994 6.48 9.14 -31.45
C ALA A 994 6.35 8.61 -32.90
N GLY A 995 5.43 9.18 -33.69
CA GLY A 995 5.05 8.69 -35.01
C GLY A 995 6.25 8.68 -35.96
N SER A 996 6.53 7.52 -36.55
CA SER A 996 7.70 7.28 -37.41
C SER A 996 9.06 7.51 -36.73
N VAL A 997 9.14 7.41 -35.40
CA VAL A 997 10.38 7.07 -34.69
C VAL A 997 10.32 5.58 -34.36
N THR A 998 11.26 4.80 -34.87
CA THR A 998 11.35 3.35 -34.63
C THR A 998 12.78 2.95 -34.29
N PHE A 999 12.97 1.76 -33.72
CA PHE A 999 14.27 1.26 -33.28
C PHE A 999 14.49 -0.16 -33.84
N GLY A 1000 15.72 -0.66 -33.80
CA GLY A 1000 16.10 -2.04 -34.11
C GLY A 1000 17.52 -2.31 -33.62
N ASP A 1001 18.11 -3.47 -33.94
CA ASP A 1001 19.48 -3.87 -33.55
C ASP A 1001 20.49 -2.71 -33.66
N ARG A 1002 20.78 -2.08 -32.51
CA ARG A 1002 21.72 -0.95 -32.34
C ARG A 1002 21.46 0.24 -33.27
N PHE A 1003 20.21 0.49 -33.66
CA PHE A 1003 19.84 1.67 -34.44
C PHE A 1003 18.51 2.32 -34.03
N ILE A 1004 18.43 3.63 -34.27
CA ILE A 1004 17.19 4.42 -34.25
C ILE A 1004 16.90 4.94 -35.66
N GLN A 1005 15.63 4.95 -36.04
CA GLN A 1005 15.13 5.36 -37.35
C GLN A 1005 14.13 6.51 -37.18
N PHE A 1006 14.38 7.60 -37.91
CA PHE A 1006 13.50 8.76 -38.02
C PHE A 1006 12.96 8.78 -39.46
N GLY A 1007 11.76 8.23 -39.64
CA GLY A 1007 11.10 8.05 -40.94
C GLY A 1007 11.98 7.34 -41.98
N ARG A 1008 12.70 8.09 -42.81
CA ARG A 1008 13.63 7.57 -43.84
C ARG A 1008 15.11 7.56 -43.46
N PHE A 1009 15.50 8.15 -42.34
CA PHE A 1009 16.89 8.23 -41.89
C PHE A 1009 17.16 7.25 -40.76
N ARG A 1010 18.36 6.67 -40.70
CA ARG A 1010 18.81 5.79 -39.61
C ARG A 1010 20.14 6.23 -39.03
N LEU A 1011 20.24 6.16 -37.71
CA LEU A 1011 21.42 6.43 -36.91
C LEU A 1011 21.71 5.22 -36.04
N GLY A 1012 22.94 4.67 -36.07
CA GLY A 1012 23.23 3.46 -35.30
C GLY A 1012 24.62 2.86 -35.53
N ASP A 1013 24.94 1.87 -34.70
CA ASP A 1013 26.22 1.15 -34.69
C ASP A 1013 26.24 0.02 -35.73
N ALA A 1014 27.21 0.07 -36.65
CA ALA A 1014 27.42 -0.96 -37.65
C ALA A 1014 28.00 -2.24 -37.03
N ASP A 1015 29.11 -2.12 -36.29
CA ASP A 1015 30.05 -3.22 -36.03
C ASP A 1015 30.88 -3.04 -34.74
N GLY A 1016 30.44 -2.19 -33.81
CA GLY A 1016 31.18 -1.79 -32.61
C GLY A 1016 32.36 -0.85 -32.89
N THR A 1017 32.58 -0.47 -34.15
CA THR A 1017 33.74 0.31 -34.62
C THR A 1017 33.34 1.52 -35.48
N HIS A 1018 32.18 1.46 -36.14
CA HIS A 1018 31.61 2.53 -36.97
C HIS A 1018 30.17 2.83 -36.55
N PHE A 1019 29.88 4.08 -36.19
CA PHE A 1019 28.49 4.58 -36.12
C PHE A 1019 28.16 5.32 -37.41
N LEU A 1020 26.95 5.11 -37.93
CA LEU A 1020 26.54 5.58 -39.25
C LEU A 1020 25.32 6.49 -39.14
N VAL A 1021 25.29 7.54 -39.98
CA VAL A 1021 24.06 8.23 -40.37
C VAL A 1021 23.77 7.86 -41.82
N THR A 1022 22.59 7.32 -42.08
CA THR A 1022 22.19 6.76 -43.39
C THR A 1022 20.78 7.18 -43.78
N HIS A 1023 20.47 7.09 -45.06
CA HIS A 1023 19.15 7.34 -45.63
C HIS A 1023 18.67 6.12 -46.43
N SER A 1024 17.36 5.84 -46.38
CA SER A 1024 16.71 4.74 -47.09
C SER A 1024 16.95 4.70 -48.61
N GLY A 1025 17.29 5.84 -49.22
CA GLY A 1025 17.68 5.96 -50.63
C GLY A 1025 19.06 5.40 -51.00
N GLY A 1026 19.72 4.64 -50.11
CA GLY A 1026 20.99 3.98 -50.41
C GLY A 1026 22.25 4.84 -50.19
N GLN A 1027 22.15 5.88 -49.36
CA GLN A 1027 23.28 6.76 -49.00
C GLN A 1027 23.67 6.65 -47.52
N THR A 1028 24.97 6.66 -47.27
CA THR A 1028 25.63 6.92 -45.99
C THR A 1028 26.16 8.34 -46.02
N ILE A 1029 25.68 9.14 -45.06
CA ILE A 1029 25.84 10.60 -45.01
C ILE A 1029 27.01 11.00 -44.12
N GLN A 1030 27.23 10.25 -43.03
CA GLN A 1030 28.37 10.42 -42.12
C GLN A 1030 28.73 9.08 -41.49
N ILE A 1031 30.03 8.80 -41.38
CA ILE A 1031 30.58 7.72 -40.57
C ILE A 1031 31.41 8.31 -39.43
N TYR A 1032 31.18 7.83 -38.22
CA TYR A 1032 31.97 8.10 -37.03
C TYR A 1032 32.77 6.83 -36.73
N HIS A 1033 34.09 6.89 -36.75
CA HIS A 1033 34.94 5.75 -36.39
C HIS A 1033 35.33 5.84 -34.91
N LYS A 1034 35.47 4.70 -34.21
CA LYS A 1034 35.71 4.68 -32.75
C LYS A 1034 36.92 5.48 -32.28
N HIS A 1035 37.97 5.62 -33.10
CA HIS A 1035 39.09 6.53 -32.82
C HIS A 1035 38.81 8.00 -33.19
N GLY A 1036 37.54 8.41 -33.20
CA GLY A 1036 37.09 9.79 -33.34
C GLY A 1036 37.21 10.43 -34.72
N SER A 1037 37.58 9.69 -35.78
CA SER A 1037 37.61 10.26 -37.13
C SER A 1037 36.23 10.28 -37.78
N LEU A 1038 36.02 11.29 -38.62
CA LEU A 1038 34.79 11.49 -39.38
C LEU A 1038 35.07 11.22 -40.86
N HIS A 1039 34.31 10.30 -41.47
CA HIS A 1039 34.34 10.05 -42.92
C HIS A 1039 33.00 10.50 -43.51
N PRO A 1040 32.93 11.71 -44.11
CA PRO A 1040 31.69 12.28 -44.62
C PRO A 1040 31.20 11.57 -45.89
N GLY A 1041 29.90 11.72 -46.17
CA GLY A 1041 29.27 11.32 -47.42
C GLY A 1041 29.54 12.30 -48.58
N PRO A 1042 28.99 12.03 -49.78
CA PRO A 1042 28.12 10.89 -50.11
C PRO A 1042 28.91 9.59 -50.32
N ARG A 1043 28.44 8.49 -49.71
CA ARG A 1043 29.03 7.14 -49.82
C ARG A 1043 27.92 6.09 -49.82
N THR A 1044 28.11 4.95 -50.48
CA THR A 1044 27.07 3.89 -50.59
C THR A 1044 27.52 2.52 -50.06
N ASP A 1045 28.81 2.36 -49.75
CA ASP A 1045 29.43 1.09 -49.34
C ASP A 1045 29.00 0.61 -47.95
N TRP A 1046 28.74 1.54 -47.03
CA TRP A 1046 28.30 1.22 -45.66
C TRP A 1046 26.78 1.18 -45.47
N THR A 1047 25.98 1.58 -46.46
CA THR A 1047 24.57 1.86 -46.21
C THR A 1047 23.78 0.62 -45.82
N ARG A 1048 24.09 -0.54 -46.42
CA ARG A 1048 23.47 -1.83 -46.09
C ARG A 1048 23.69 -2.26 -44.64
N ALA A 1049 24.84 -1.92 -44.05
CA ALA A 1049 25.18 -2.31 -42.68
C ALA A 1049 24.16 -1.79 -41.64
N LEU A 1050 23.43 -0.71 -41.96
CA LEU A 1050 22.34 -0.18 -41.14
C LEU A 1050 20.95 -0.30 -41.80
N ASN A 1051 20.82 -0.14 -43.12
CA ASN A 1051 19.52 -0.17 -43.81
C ASN A 1051 18.93 -1.59 -43.97
N ASP A 1052 19.76 -2.63 -44.06
CA ASP A 1052 19.27 -4.01 -44.28
C ASP A 1052 18.75 -4.65 -42.98
N ARG A 1053 18.91 -3.97 -41.83
CA ARG A 1053 18.33 -4.39 -40.54
C ARG A 1053 16.83 -4.11 -40.48
N TYR A 1054 16.09 -4.96 -39.79
CA TYR A 1054 14.65 -4.75 -39.58
C TYR A 1054 14.41 -3.84 -38.36
N PRO A 1055 13.50 -2.84 -38.46
CA PRO A 1055 12.96 -2.18 -37.28
C PRO A 1055 12.18 -3.21 -36.44
N GLN A 1056 12.43 -3.24 -35.15
CA GLN A 1056 11.87 -4.21 -34.21
C GLN A 1056 10.99 -3.52 -33.17
N TRP A 1057 9.72 -3.91 -33.12
CA TRP A 1057 8.75 -3.41 -32.14
C TRP A 1057 8.81 -4.23 -30.83
N HIS A 1058 10.01 -4.39 -30.25
CA HIS A 1058 10.19 -5.21 -29.03
C HIS A 1058 9.76 -4.50 -27.75
N CYS A 1059 10.01 -3.19 -27.64
CA CYS A 1059 9.34 -2.37 -26.63
C CYS A 1059 7.97 -1.97 -27.20
N GLY A 1060 6.87 -2.45 -26.59
CA GLY A 1060 5.51 -2.09 -26.99
C GLY A 1060 5.33 -0.56 -27.02
N THR A 1061 4.74 -0.03 -28.10
CA THR A 1061 4.68 1.40 -28.51
C THR A 1061 5.27 2.36 -27.47
N VAL A 1062 6.48 2.89 -27.68
CA VAL A 1062 7.34 3.52 -26.64
C VAL A 1062 6.62 4.38 -25.57
N GLN A 1063 5.54 5.08 -25.94
CA GLN A 1063 4.60 5.77 -25.03
C GLN A 1063 3.99 4.89 -23.92
N SER A 1064 3.65 3.62 -24.17
CA SER A 1064 3.09 2.67 -23.17
C SER A 1064 4.14 2.13 -22.19
N VAL A 1065 5.43 2.13 -22.57
CA VAL A 1065 6.53 1.79 -21.63
C VAL A 1065 6.89 3.00 -20.76
N PHE A 1066 6.84 4.21 -21.31
CA PHE A 1066 7.12 5.45 -20.58
C PHE A 1066 5.89 6.13 -19.98
N GLY A 1067 4.70 5.53 -20.08
CA GLY A 1067 3.39 6.05 -19.63
C GLY A 1067 2.94 7.41 -20.21
N THR A 1068 3.79 8.11 -20.96
CA THR A 1068 3.68 9.55 -21.21
C THR A 1068 2.48 9.93 -22.07
N CYS A 1069 1.71 10.90 -21.56
CA CYS A 1069 0.58 11.50 -22.24
C CYS A 1069 1.01 12.09 -23.60
N THR A 1070 0.40 11.63 -24.69
CA THR A 1070 0.88 11.94 -26.05
C THR A 1070 0.82 13.44 -26.35
N GLY A 1071 1.97 14.02 -26.69
CA GLY A 1071 2.10 15.46 -26.94
C GLY A 1071 1.87 16.35 -25.72
N ILE A 1072 1.90 15.80 -24.51
CA ILE A 1072 1.87 16.54 -23.24
C ILE A 1072 3.24 16.39 -22.58
N ALA A 1073 3.79 17.48 -22.06
CA ALA A 1073 4.99 17.45 -21.23
C ALA A 1073 4.84 18.39 -20.03
N THR A 1074 5.45 18.02 -18.91
CA THR A 1074 5.39 18.74 -17.64
C THR A 1074 6.74 19.42 -17.34
N GLY A 1075 6.74 20.31 -16.35
CA GLY A 1075 7.95 20.86 -15.77
C GLY A 1075 7.64 21.75 -14.57
N HIS A 1076 8.67 22.37 -14.02
CA HIS A 1076 8.52 23.27 -12.87
C HIS A 1076 7.58 24.43 -13.22
N ARG A 1077 6.37 24.39 -12.63
CA ARG A 1077 5.25 25.34 -12.79
C ARG A 1077 4.71 25.51 -14.22
N PHE A 1078 4.91 24.55 -15.13
CA PHE A 1078 4.30 24.60 -16.47
C PHE A 1078 3.77 23.25 -16.98
N LEU A 1079 2.80 23.36 -17.88
CA LEU A 1079 2.20 22.27 -18.66
C LEU A 1079 2.33 22.64 -20.14
N GLN A 1080 3.06 21.81 -20.90
CA GLN A 1080 3.14 21.87 -22.35
C GLN A 1080 2.08 20.94 -22.95
N LEU A 1081 1.36 21.44 -23.95
CA LEU A 1081 0.28 20.79 -24.67
C LEU A 1081 0.52 21.08 -26.16
N GLY A 1082 1.11 20.13 -26.87
CA GLY A 1082 1.55 20.33 -28.25
C GLY A 1082 2.54 21.49 -28.39
N GLU A 1083 2.25 22.41 -29.29
CA GLU A 1083 3.08 23.60 -29.55
C GLU A 1083 2.92 24.73 -28.52
N TRP A 1084 2.17 24.49 -27.44
CA TRP A 1084 1.73 25.51 -26.48
C TRP A 1084 2.14 25.19 -25.05
N ARG A 1085 2.38 26.23 -24.25
CA ARG A 1085 2.68 26.15 -22.82
C ARG A 1085 1.79 27.05 -21.99
N LEU A 1086 1.28 26.47 -20.91
CA LEU A 1086 0.64 27.11 -19.77
C LEU A 1086 1.63 27.16 -18.61
N ALA A 1087 1.96 28.33 -18.07
CA ALA A 1087 2.97 28.43 -17.02
C ALA A 1087 2.72 29.55 -16.01
N GLU A 1088 3.11 29.34 -14.75
CA GLU A 1088 3.45 30.44 -13.85
C GLU A 1088 4.95 30.76 -14.00
N ILE A 1089 5.29 32.05 -14.11
CA ILE A 1089 6.67 32.51 -14.36
C ILE A 1089 7.37 33.00 -13.08
N ASP A 1090 6.67 33.76 -12.24
CA ASP A 1090 7.25 34.51 -11.11
C ASP A 1090 6.33 34.62 -9.88
N GLY A 1091 5.25 33.84 -9.82
CA GLY A 1091 4.18 33.96 -8.83
C GLY A 1091 3.20 35.13 -9.02
N ASN A 1092 3.49 36.09 -9.90
CA ASN A 1092 2.64 37.23 -10.23
C ASN A 1092 2.01 37.15 -11.62
N HIS A 1093 2.60 36.36 -12.53
CA HIS A 1093 2.21 36.18 -13.91
C HIS A 1093 2.00 34.70 -14.25
N PHE A 1094 0.82 34.37 -14.79
CA PHE A 1094 0.51 33.11 -15.45
C PHE A 1094 0.27 33.36 -16.94
N THR A 1095 0.77 32.51 -17.83
CA THR A 1095 0.84 32.79 -19.28
C THR A 1095 0.41 31.63 -20.16
N VAL A 1096 -0.12 31.98 -21.35
CA VAL A 1096 -0.39 31.09 -22.48
C VAL A 1096 0.57 31.50 -23.60
N SER A 1097 1.47 30.61 -24.02
CA SER A 1097 2.51 30.94 -25.01
C SER A 1097 2.84 29.81 -25.98
N HIS A 1098 3.02 30.17 -27.25
CA HIS A 1098 3.33 29.26 -28.37
C HIS A 1098 4.83 29.18 -28.65
N GLN A 1099 5.30 28.06 -29.19
CA GLN A 1099 6.72 27.80 -29.48
C GLN A 1099 7.35 28.79 -30.47
N ALA A 1100 6.56 29.50 -31.28
CA ALA A 1100 7.03 30.60 -32.15
C ALA A 1100 7.43 31.89 -31.38
N GLY A 1101 7.53 31.83 -30.05
CA GLY A 1101 8.00 32.92 -29.20
C GLY A 1101 6.93 33.96 -28.87
N GLN A 1102 5.65 33.65 -29.09
CA GLN A 1102 4.53 34.55 -28.80
C GLN A 1102 3.75 34.12 -27.55
N THR A 1103 3.59 35.04 -26.62
CA THR A 1103 2.68 34.97 -25.48
C THR A 1103 1.34 35.56 -25.89
N ALA A 1104 0.34 34.70 -26.07
CA ALA A 1104 -0.98 35.12 -26.51
C ALA A 1104 -1.81 35.75 -25.38
N GLN A 1105 -1.56 35.39 -24.13
CA GLN A 1105 -2.24 35.98 -22.97
C GLN A 1105 -1.39 35.89 -21.70
N ILE A 1106 -1.40 36.97 -20.93
CA ILE A 1106 -0.86 37.03 -19.57
C ILE A 1106 -2.02 37.31 -18.60
N TYR A 1107 -2.06 36.55 -17.52
CA TYR A 1107 -2.99 36.63 -16.40
C TYR A 1107 -2.21 37.07 -15.16
N ARG A 1108 -2.64 38.12 -14.46
CA ARG A 1108 -1.91 38.66 -13.31
C ARG A 1108 -2.61 38.42 -11.98
N ASN A 1109 -1.81 38.31 -10.91
CA ASN A 1109 -2.29 38.11 -9.55
C ASN A 1109 -3.26 39.18 -9.03
N ASP A 1110 -3.16 40.40 -9.54
CA ASP A 1110 -4.08 41.53 -9.30
C ASP A 1110 -5.43 41.40 -10.05
N GLY A 1111 -5.64 40.32 -10.81
CA GLY A 1111 -6.83 40.10 -11.62
C GLY A 1111 -6.80 40.77 -13.00
N THR A 1112 -5.72 41.46 -13.38
CA THR A 1112 -5.59 42.10 -14.69
C THR A 1112 -5.19 41.13 -15.81
N LEU A 1113 -5.58 41.48 -17.03
CA LEU A 1113 -5.34 40.72 -18.26
C LEU A 1113 -4.51 41.54 -19.24
N HIS A 1114 -3.41 40.99 -19.74
CA HIS A 1114 -2.66 41.57 -20.87
C HIS A 1114 -2.72 40.60 -22.06
N PRO A 1115 -3.64 40.80 -23.02
CA PRO A 1115 -3.64 40.02 -24.25
C PRO A 1115 -2.39 40.29 -25.10
N GLY A 1116 -2.04 39.33 -25.95
CA GLY A 1116 -1.01 39.41 -26.96
C GLY A 1116 -1.45 40.15 -28.23
N PRO A 1117 -0.62 40.15 -29.29
CA PRO A 1117 0.67 39.45 -29.38
C PRO A 1117 1.79 40.12 -28.58
N ARG A 1118 2.65 39.31 -27.95
CA ARG A 1118 3.77 39.74 -27.08
C ARG A 1118 4.90 38.73 -27.13
N THR A 1119 6.15 39.19 -27.23
CA THR A 1119 7.35 38.33 -27.13
C THR A 1119 7.90 38.19 -25.70
N SER A 1120 7.35 38.92 -24.72
CA SER A 1120 7.73 38.82 -23.31
C SER A 1120 6.89 37.78 -22.54
N TRP A 1121 7.42 37.30 -21.42
CA TRP A 1121 6.77 36.33 -20.50
C TRP A 1121 6.44 34.95 -21.11
N GLY A 1122 7.04 34.60 -22.25
CA GLY A 1122 6.86 33.30 -22.90
C GLY A 1122 7.52 32.16 -22.11
N ALA A 1123 6.80 31.07 -21.89
CA ALA A 1123 7.20 29.96 -21.03
C ALA A 1123 8.25 29.01 -21.65
N TRP A 1124 8.73 29.30 -22.85
CA TRP A 1124 9.63 28.41 -23.60
C TRP A 1124 11.08 28.41 -23.09
N HIS A 1125 11.47 29.43 -22.30
CA HIS A 1125 12.74 29.42 -21.58
C HIS A 1125 12.78 28.43 -20.40
N LEU A 1126 11.63 27.89 -19.98
CA LEU A 1126 11.56 26.89 -18.91
C LEU A 1126 11.99 25.51 -19.42
N GLU A 1127 12.76 24.79 -18.62
CA GLU A 1127 13.27 23.45 -18.98
C GLU A 1127 12.23 22.37 -18.62
N THR A 1128 11.92 21.48 -19.56
CA THR A 1128 11.21 20.22 -19.27
C THR A 1128 12.09 19.38 -18.35
N LYS A 1129 11.62 19.19 -17.12
CA LYS A 1129 12.28 18.43 -16.04
C LYS A 1129 11.22 17.54 -15.39
N GLU A 1130 11.63 16.35 -14.98
CA GLU A 1130 10.81 15.46 -14.17
C GLU A 1130 10.32 16.18 -12.90
N VAL A 1131 9.12 15.84 -12.46
CA VAL A 1131 8.22 16.76 -11.71
C VAL A 1131 8.58 16.88 -10.22
N HIS A 1132 9.80 16.50 -9.79
CA HIS A 1132 10.02 16.16 -8.38
C HIS A 1132 10.47 17.31 -7.46
N SER A 1133 11.07 18.39 -7.96
CA SER A 1133 11.47 19.54 -7.13
C SER A 1133 10.30 20.50 -6.81
N SER A 1134 10.54 21.47 -5.91
CA SER A 1134 9.52 22.21 -5.13
C SER A 1134 8.67 23.27 -5.87
N GLY A 1135 8.30 23.01 -7.12
CA GLY A 1135 7.33 23.80 -7.89
C GLY A 1135 6.54 22.93 -8.86
N ARG A 1136 6.04 21.80 -8.37
CA ARG A 1136 5.25 20.83 -9.14
C ARG A 1136 3.98 21.46 -9.71
N LEU A 1137 3.46 20.89 -10.79
CA LEU A 1137 2.01 20.94 -11.02
C LEU A 1137 1.34 20.15 -9.89
N ALA A 1138 0.36 20.77 -9.23
CA ALA A 1138 -0.42 20.11 -8.19
C ALA A 1138 -1.88 19.96 -8.64
N PHE A 1139 -2.52 18.86 -8.30
CA PHE A 1139 -3.87 18.53 -8.76
C PHE A 1139 -4.87 18.57 -7.60
N GLY A 1140 -6.14 18.37 -7.93
CA GLY A 1140 -7.28 18.29 -7.02
C GLY A 1140 -8.57 18.24 -7.83
N ASP A 1141 -9.73 18.16 -7.15
CA ASP A 1141 -11.06 18.13 -7.79
C ASP A 1141 -11.20 19.22 -8.87
N ARG A 1142 -11.20 18.77 -10.13
CA ARG A 1142 -11.32 19.54 -11.36
C ARG A 1142 -10.45 20.80 -11.41
N PHE A 1143 -9.20 20.73 -10.94
CA PHE A 1143 -8.23 21.81 -11.18
C PHE A 1143 -6.78 21.33 -11.35
N ILE A 1144 -5.97 22.18 -11.98
CA ILE A 1144 -4.50 22.08 -12.03
C ILE A 1144 -3.92 23.38 -11.46
N GLN A 1145 -2.97 23.25 -10.53
CA GLN A 1145 -2.28 24.35 -9.85
C GLN A 1145 -0.85 24.51 -10.40
N PHE A 1146 -0.52 25.73 -10.76
CA PHE A 1146 0.75 26.20 -11.32
C PHE A 1146 1.35 27.19 -10.31
N GLY A 1147 2.08 26.68 -9.32
CA GLY A 1147 2.59 27.50 -8.21
C GLY A 1147 1.47 28.26 -7.49
N HIS A 1148 1.42 29.58 -7.68
CA HIS A 1148 0.42 30.49 -7.09
C HIS A 1148 -0.90 30.65 -7.90
N PHE A 1149 -1.05 29.98 -9.04
CA PHE A 1149 -2.27 30.03 -9.86
C PHE A 1149 -2.95 28.66 -9.95
N ARG A 1150 -4.27 28.66 -10.18
CA ARG A 1150 -5.07 27.47 -10.51
C ARG A 1150 -5.92 27.74 -11.75
N MET A 1151 -6.07 26.72 -12.59
CA MET A 1151 -7.12 26.68 -13.61
C MET A 1151 -7.97 25.42 -13.46
N GLY A 1152 -9.27 25.50 -13.72
CA GLY A 1152 -10.18 24.39 -13.42
C GLY A 1152 -11.66 24.69 -13.58
N GLU A 1153 -12.47 23.63 -13.60
CA GLU A 1153 -13.94 23.72 -13.63
C GLU A 1153 -14.45 24.08 -12.23
N VAL A 1154 -15.01 25.27 -12.07
CA VAL A 1154 -15.67 25.73 -10.84
C VAL A 1154 -17.02 25.03 -10.65
N ASN A 1155 -17.74 24.80 -11.74
CA ASN A 1155 -18.96 24.00 -11.86
C ASN A 1155 -19.26 23.74 -13.34
N GLU A 1156 -20.25 22.91 -13.67
CA GLU A 1156 -20.62 22.53 -15.05
C GLU A 1156 -20.82 23.70 -16.02
N ALA A 1157 -21.10 24.92 -15.52
CA ALA A 1157 -21.27 26.10 -16.36
C ALA A 1157 -20.01 26.98 -16.46
N HIS A 1158 -19.02 26.84 -15.57
CA HIS A 1158 -17.92 27.80 -15.43
C HIS A 1158 -16.57 27.11 -15.21
N PHE A 1159 -15.61 27.38 -16.09
CA PHE A 1159 -14.18 27.17 -15.88
C PHE A 1159 -13.52 28.51 -15.51
N SER A 1160 -12.46 28.51 -14.71
CA SER A 1160 -11.76 29.77 -14.35
C SER A 1160 -10.25 29.62 -14.22
N ILE A 1161 -9.56 30.76 -14.21
CA ILE A 1161 -8.16 30.92 -13.80
C ILE A 1161 -8.15 31.86 -12.58
N SER A 1162 -7.52 31.45 -11.48
CA SER A 1162 -7.52 32.19 -10.20
C SER A 1162 -6.19 32.09 -9.43
N HIS A 1163 -5.83 33.14 -8.71
CA HIS A 1163 -4.58 33.30 -7.94
C HIS A 1163 -4.77 33.10 -6.44
N SER A 1164 -3.73 32.63 -5.72
CA SER A 1164 -3.77 32.37 -4.28
C SER A 1164 -4.07 33.61 -3.42
N GLY A 1165 -3.93 34.82 -3.97
CA GLY A 1165 -4.36 36.09 -3.37
C GLY A 1165 -5.88 36.34 -3.41
N GLY A 1166 -6.68 35.36 -3.83
CA GLY A 1166 -8.15 35.42 -3.83
C GLY A 1166 -8.78 36.05 -5.08
N GLN A 1167 -7.99 36.32 -6.12
CA GLN A 1167 -8.48 36.89 -7.38
C GLN A 1167 -8.77 35.81 -8.42
N THR A 1168 -9.99 35.82 -8.96
CA THR A 1168 -10.37 35.16 -10.22
C THR A 1168 -10.13 36.13 -11.36
N ILE A 1169 -9.27 35.72 -12.30
CA ILE A 1169 -8.66 36.58 -13.33
C ILE A 1169 -9.44 36.46 -14.65
N GLN A 1170 -9.97 35.27 -14.92
CA GLN A 1170 -10.80 34.99 -16.09
C GLN A 1170 -11.74 33.84 -15.80
N ILE A 1171 -13.01 33.98 -16.21
CA ILE A 1171 -14.01 32.93 -16.20
C ILE A 1171 -14.43 32.64 -17.65
N PHE A 1172 -14.61 31.37 -17.97
CA PHE A 1172 -15.01 30.85 -19.28
C PHE A 1172 -16.33 30.10 -19.07
N HIS A 1173 -17.41 30.57 -19.69
CA HIS A 1173 -18.75 30.00 -19.51
C HIS A 1173 -19.04 28.92 -20.56
N LYS A 1174 -19.89 27.94 -20.21
CA LYS A 1174 -20.25 26.79 -21.07
C LYS A 1174 -20.94 27.15 -22.38
N GLN A 1175 -21.44 28.38 -22.51
CA GLN A 1175 -22.00 28.93 -23.74
C GLN A 1175 -20.93 29.52 -24.68
N GLY A 1176 -19.65 29.50 -24.30
CA GLY A 1176 -18.56 30.13 -25.05
C GLY A 1176 -18.29 31.60 -24.71
N THR A 1177 -18.95 32.18 -23.69
CA THR A 1177 -18.71 33.58 -23.28
C THR A 1177 -17.56 33.71 -22.27
N LEU A 1178 -16.91 34.88 -22.26
CA LEU A 1178 -15.83 35.24 -21.35
C LEU A 1178 -16.28 36.30 -20.34
N HIS A 1179 -15.91 36.12 -19.07
CA HIS A 1179 -16.13 37.11 -18.01
C HIS A 1179 -14.78 37.43 -17.32
N PRO A 1180 -14.16 38.58 -17.62
CA PRO A 1180 -12.82 38.92 -17.12
C PRO A 1180 -12.82 39.34 -15.64
N GLY A 1181 -11.65 39.24 -15.00
CA GLY A 1181 -11.35 39.77 -13.67
C GLY A 1181 -11.08 41.28 -13.65
N PRO A 1182 -10.73 41.86 -12.48
CA PRO A 1182 -10.62 41.21 -11.17
C PRO A 1182 -12.00 40.86 -10.57
N ARG A 1183 -12.12 39.65 -10.00
CA ARG A 1183 -13.33 39.12 -9.35
C ARG A 1183 -12.92 38.22 -8.17
N THR A 1184 -13.77 38.05 -7.17
CA THR A 1184 -13.49 37.21 -5.98
C THR A 1184 -14.39 35.97 -5.88
N ASP A 1185 -15.47 35.92 -6.66
CA ASP A 1185 -16.28 34.75 -6.91
C ASP A 1185 -15.64 33.85 -7.99
N PHE A 1186 -16.11 32.60 -8.11
CA PHE A 1186 -15.59 31.57 -9.03
C PHE A 1186 -14.08 31.22 -8.88
N GLY A 1187 -13.48 31.49 -7.72
CA GLY A 1187 -12.08 31.14 -7.43
C GLY A 1187 -11.91 29.69 -6.95
N LEU A 1188 -10.86 29.02 -7.43
CA LEU A 1188 -10.61 27.57 -7.20
C LEU A 1188 -9.89 27.27 -5.87
N TRP A 1189 -9.53 28.30 -5.11
CA TRP A 1189 -8.71 28.18 -3.90
C TRP A 1189 -9.45 27.66 -2.66
N HIS A 1190 -10.77 27.48 -2.75
CA HIS A 1190 -11.56 26.79 -1.73
C HIS A 1190 -11.38 25.26 -1.75
N ARG A 1191 -10.87 24.69 -2.86
CA ARG A 1191 -10.61 23.24 -2.98
C ARG A 1191 -9.23 22.87 -2.43
N LYS A 1192 -9.09 21.64 -1.95
CA LYS A 1192 -7.79 21.11 -1.46
C LYS A 1192 -6.95 20.57 -2.62
N VAL A 1193 -5.63 20.62 -2.47
CA VAL A 1193 -4.71 19.82 -3.29
C VAL A 1193 -4.88 18.35 -2.91
N GLY A 1194 -4.86 17.46 -3.89
CA GLY A 1194 -5.05 16.02 -3.74
C GLY A 1194 -4.94 15.31 -5.08
N ASP A 1195 -5.67 14.22 -5.23
CA ASP A 1195 -5.70 13.42 -6.46
C ASP A 1195 -6.28 14.21 -7.65
N ALA A 1196 -5.95 13.78 -8.87
CA ALA A 1196 -6.36 14.42 -10.13
C ALA A 1196 -7.83 14.14 -10.52
N LEU A 1197 -8.73 14.25 -9.54
CA LEU A 1197 -10.15 13.96 -9.64
C LEU A 1197 -10.82 14.83 -10.70
N GLY A 1198 -11.50 14.22 -11.67
CA GLY A 1198 -12.10 14.92 -12.80
C GLY A 1198 -11.09 15.57 -13.76
N VAL A 1199 -9.81 15.19 -13.73
CA VAL A 1199 -8.81 15.57 -14.74
C VAL A 1199 -8.49 14.34 -15.61
N SER A 1200 -8.40 14.53 -16.93
CA SER A 1200 -8.15 13.44 -17.89
C SER A 1200 -7.41 13.96 -19.11
N PHE A 1201 -6.63 13.12 -19.78
CA PHE A 1201 -5.71 13.54 -20.84
C PHE A 1201 -6.12 13.01 -22.21
N GLY A 1202 -5.59 13.64 -23.26
CA GLY A 1202 -5.69 13.23 -24.65
C GLY A 1202 -4.51 13.79 -25.46
N ASP A 1203 -4.42 13.45 -26.75
CA ASP A 1203 -3.38 13.99 -27.66
C ASP A 1203 -3.32 15.52 -27.58
N ARG A 1204 -2.27 16.08 -26.97
CA ARG A 1204 -2.03 17.54 -26.82
C ARG A 1204 -3.16 18.34 -26.15
N PHE A 1205 -4.05 17.71 -25.37
CA PHE A 1205 -5.06 18.42 -24.59
C PHE A 1205 -5.33 17.79 -23.22
N VAL A 1206 -5.77 18.61 -22.27
CA VAL A 1206 -6.31 18.15 -20.98
C VAL A 1206 -7.81 18.46 -20.89
N GLN A 1207 -8.59 17.50 -20.45
CA GLN A 1207 -9.97 17.68 -20.02
C GLN A 1207 -10.00 17.84 -18.49
N ILE A 1208 -10.70 18.86 -18.02
CA ILE A 1208 -10.92 19.16 -16.61
C ILE A 1208 -12.44 19.30 -16.44
N GLY A 1209 -13.07 18.24 -15.94
CA GLY A 1209 -14.52 18.06 -15.91
C GLY A 1209 -15.14 18.18 -17.31
N ASN A 1210 -16.03 19.17 -17.46
CA ASN A 1210 -16.76 19.50 -18.68
C ASN A 1210 -16.03 20.49 -19.61
N PHE A 1211 -14.77 20.84 -19.32
CA PHE A 1211 -13.98 21.74 -20.16
C PHE A 1211 -12.70 21.08 -20.66
N ARG A 1212 -12.34 21.33 -21.92
CA ARG A 1212 -11.07 20.92 -22.53
C ARG A 1212 -10.22 22.15 -22.80
N VAL A 1213 -8.92 22.01 -22.52
CA VAL A 1213 -7.90 23.04 -22.70
C VAL A 1213 -6.73 22.39 -23.44
N GLY A 1214 -6.36 22.89 -24.62
CA GLY A 1214 -5.30 22.25 -25.40
C GLY A 1214 -5.08 22.79 -26.80
N ASP A 1215 -4.04 22.23 -27.42
CA ASP A 1215 -3.63 22.51 -28.79
C ASP A 1215 -4.50 21.71 -29.78
N VAL A 1216 -5.06 22.40 -30.76
CA VAL A 1216 -5.96 21.86 -31.78
C VAL A 1216 -5.14 21.30 -32.96
N ASP A 1217 -4.30 22.14 -33.56
CA ASP A 1217 -3.69 21.94 -34.88
C ASP A 1217 -2.25 22.49 -34.98
N GLY A 1218 -1.60 22.76 -33.85
CA GLY A 1218 -0.33 23.47 -33.72
C GLY A 1218 -0.50 24.98 -33.70
N ARG A 1219 -1.25 25.53 -34.66
CA ARG A 1219 -1.50 26.97 -34.79
C ARG A 1219 -2.46 27.52 -33.73
N HIS A 1220 -3.43 26.75 -33.29
CA HIS A 1220 -4.52 27.22 -32.43
C HIS A 1220 -4.61 26.44 -31.12
N PHE A 1221 -4.66 27.17 -30.01
CA PHE A 1221 -4.96 26.65 -28.68
C PHE A 1221 -6.32 27.15 -28.22
N SER A 1222 -7.12 26.32 -27.57
CA SER A 1222 -8.45 26.75 -27.15
C SER A 1222 -8.90 26.22 -25.79
N VAL A 1223 -9.86 26.94 -25.21
CA VAL A 1223 -10.68 26.48 -24.08
C VAL A 1223 -12.08 26.20 -24.64
N THR A 1224 -12.53 24.95 -24.61
CA THR A 1224 -13.85 24.53 -25.10
C THR A 1224 -14.63 23.79 -24.02
N HIS A 1225 -15.91 24.09 -23.87
CA HIS A 1225 -16.84 23.24 -23.12
C HIS A 1225 -17.23 21.98 -23.93
N VAL A 1226 -17.46 20.83 -23.29
CA VAL A 1226 -17.87 19.56 -23.95
C VAL A 1226 -19.22 19.63 -24.68
N GLY A 1227 -19.97 20.71 -24.50
CA GLY A 1227 -21.12 21.06 -25.36
C GLY A 1227 -20.73 21.64 -26.74
N GLY A 1228 -19.47 21.52 -27.17
CA GLY A 1228 -18.98 22.00 -28.48
C GLY A 1228 -18.86 23.52 -28.60
N GLN A 1229 -18.79 24.25 -27.49
CA GLN A 1229 -18.69 25.72 -27.48
C GLN A 1229 -17.29 26.16 -27.02
N THR A 1230 -16.52 26.71 -27.95
CA THR A 1230 -15.20 27.30 -27.75
C THR A 1230 -15.33 28.68 -27.13
N SER A 1231 -14.76 28.86 -25.94
CA SER A 1231 -14.84 30.11 -25.15
C SER A 1231 -13.73 31.11 -25.51
N VAL A 1232 -12.57 30.62 -25.94
CA VAL A 1232 -11.48 31.44 -26.50
C VAL A 1232 -10.61 30.59 -27.42
N ILE A 1233 -10.02 31.23 -28.42
CA ILE A 1233 -8.94 30.71 -29.24
C ILE A 1233 -7.74 31.65 -29.09
N PHE A 1234 -6.55 31.09 -28.91
CA PHE A 1234 -5.28 31.77 -29.00
C PHE A 1234 -4.58 31.28 -30.28
N ASP A 1235 -4.13 32.20 -31.11
CA ASP A 1235 -3.40 31.93 -32.35
C ASP A 1235 -1.88 32.01 -32.08
N ALA A 1236 -1.09 31.17 -32.74
CA ALA A 1236 0.37 31.12 -32.70
C ALA A 1236 1.05 32.46 -33.02
N ASP A 1237 0.37 33.37 -33.74
CA ASP A 1237 0.85 34.75 -33.93
C ASP A 1237 0.77 35.62 -32.65
N GLY A 1238 0.13 35.12 -31.60
CA GLY A 1238 -0.08 35.77 -30.30
C GLY A 1238 -1.44 36.47 -30.15
N LYS A 1239 -2.33 36.39 -31.14
CA LYS A 1239 -3.67 37.01 -31.09
C LYS A 1239 -4.67 36.19 -30.28
N VAL A 1240 -5.55 36.89 -29.56
CA VAL A 1240 -6.70 36.30 -28.85
C VAL A 1240 -7.97 36.51 -29.66
N SER A 1241 -8.76 35.46 -29.86
CA SER A 1241 -10.11 35.51 -30.45
C SER A 1241 -11.13 34.98 -29.44
N PRO A 1242 -11.98 35.83 -28.84
CA PRO A 1242 -12.98 35.40 -27.87
C PRO A 1242 -14.12 34.61 -28.52
N GLY A 1243 -14.79 33.77 -27.73
CA GLY A 1243 -16.06 33.14 -28.08
C GLY A 1243 -17.28 34.07 -27.89
N PRO A 1244 -18.51 33.56 -28.12
CA PRO A 1244 -18.85 32.16 -28.34
C PRO A 1244 -18.60 31.70 -29.78
N ARG A 1245 -18.04 30.49 -29.93
CA ARG A 1245 -17.65 29.88 -31.21
C ARG A 1245 -17.84 28.37 -31.18
N SER A 1246 -17.94 27.73 -32.35
CA SER A 1246 -18.04 26.26 -32.51
C SER A 1246 -16.91 25.65 -33.32
N ASP A 1247 -15.92 26.44 -33.71
CA ASP A 1247 -14.71 26.03 -34.41
C ASP A 1247 -13.49 25.98 -33.47
N PHE A 1248 -12.37 25.46 -33.99
CA PHE A 1248 -11.09 25.26 -33.26
C PHE A 1248 -11.27 24.60 -31.89
N THR A 1249 -12.03 23.52 -31.86
CA THR A 1249 -12.33 22.76 -30.64
C THR A 1249 -11.44 21.51 -30.50
N THR A 1250 -11.10 21.19 -29.26
CA THR A 1250 -10.51 19.89 -28.88
C THR A 1250 -11.58 18.84 -28.53
N PHE A 1251 -12.88 19.18 -28.60
CA PHE A 1251 -13.99 18.23 -28.44
C PHE A 1251 -14.03 17.21 -29.58
N GLY A 1252 -14.68 16.06 -29.36
CA GLY A 1252 -14.73 14.93 -30.31
C GLY A 1252 -13.44 14.09 -30.41
N ARG A 1253 -12.27 14.65 -30.04
CA ARG A 1253 -11.02 13.88 -29.92
C ARG A 1253 -11.11 12.87 -28.76
N PRO A 1254 -10.54 11.65 -28.88
CA PRO A 1254 -10.56 10.67 -27.80
C PRO A 1254 -9.76 11.16 -26.58
N LEU A 1255 -10.17 10.71 -25.40
CA LEU A 1255 -9.30 10.68 -24.22
C LEU A 1255 -8.34 9.49 -24.34
N SER A 1256 -7.21 9.56 -23.65
CA SER A 1256 -6.22 8.49 -23.58
C SER A 1256 -5.90 8.14 -22.12
N GLU A 1257 -5.86 6.85 -21.80
CA GLU A 1257 -5.31 6.35 -20.55
C GLU A 1257 -3.79 6.45 -20.61
N CYS A 1258 -3.22 7.35 -19.81
CA CYS A 1258 -1.78 7.58 -19.73
C CYS A 1258 -1.45 8.28 -18.41
N GLN A 1259 -0.24 8.02 -17.90
CA GLN A 1259 0.21 8.51 -16.59
C GLN A 1259 1.00 9.81 -16.77
N LEU A 1260 0.84 10.74 -15.83
CA LEU A 1260 1.76 11.86 -15.67
C LEU A 1260 2.80 11.49 -14.62
N TYR A 1261 4.06 11.43 -15.06
CA TYR A 1261 5.25 11.44 -14.21
C TYR A 1261 5.78 12.87 -14.04
#